data_AF-A0A1Z4QMA3-F1
#
_entry.id   AF-A0A1Z4QMA3-F1
#
_cell.length_a   1.000
_cell.length_b   1.000
_cell.length_c   1.000
_cell.angle_alpha   90.00
_cell.angle_beta   90.00
_cell.angle_gamma   90.00
#
_symmetry.space_group_name_H-M   'P 1'
#
loop_
_entity.id
_entity.type
_entity.pdbx_description
1 polymer ?
#
loop_
_entity_poly.entity_id
_entity_poly.type
_entity_poly.pdbx_seq_one_letter_code
_entity_poly.pdbx_strand_id
1 'polypeptide(L)'
;MPDLITIPGFPELQAITRGDSRIKIAVLDGPADLDRACFRGANLSRVNPFWQQKLEPIDPIYITQQRQINALKDKKKALKKALKQSEKENAQDRNENQISPAIAQVTPSNIVRSYGDLIAVFNAVLENTDAPLIEQYRQLSGSKQQKSRFGSAHRPPKPEISSNINYAAEIAAIEAEIEALEEAIPKPVKERLGGIFHATGILSMMFGQPGSPVEGVAPYCTAINIPLFETATSGESISPLNIAHAFNLALELGVNIIHCAACHPTQTGFAHEMIQKAVKQCQDNGILIVAPSGNNKGEWFCAPAILPNVLAVGMMKDNGQPANYSNWGGQYQEQGILAPGENILAAEPGSDEPVRQEGTSLSAPLMTGLSALMMSVQLQRGEQPNAEAVRMAFLNSAIPCDPQEVAEPERCLVGKLNISGAYQLLTGKSLLSIQPTHTVRPQITLPTNTNSVNISESAVISSSVPPNEVQGSTATQLVTASATLADISSPAALTSSTITPSAVSNKVYALGTIGYDFGSEARRDTFKQLMPTVSIDGVLVPPNPYDASQMVNHLELNPAEGKSLIWTLNQELTPIYALEPQKAFANEIYAVLQMLLAGQIQPESSDAHIERVSIPGTLTDRTVELFSGQVVPVLALPNIRGMYGWQVNSLVEAAVNTVSPEASVPDSVAMRRSLKSFLHRIYFDLRNLGQLDRDRALNFAATNAFQAASTFELAIASGMELDSIEVEKSPFCRLNSNCWDVKLKFFDPENSRRAKKVYRFTIDVANIMPVTLGQVRSWSVPR
;
A
#
# COMPACT_ATOMS: atom_id res chain seq x y z
N MET A 1 11.68 -20.94 4.68
CA MET A 1 10.58 -21.91 4.74
C MET A 1 9.34 -21.15 5.15
N PRO A 2 8.28 -21.26 4.35
CA PRO A 2 7.60 -22.56 4.34
C PRO A 2 7.61 -23.29 3.00
N ASP A 3 7.91 -24.60 3.07
CA ASP A 3 7.21 -25.56 2.23
C ASP A 3 5.82 -25.77 2.86
N LEU A 4 4.77 -25.96 2.06
CA LEU A 4 3.36 -25.85 2.52
C LEU A 4 3.06 -26.68 3.79
N ILE A 5 3.69 -27.84 3.93
CA ILE A 5 3.59 -28.75 5.09
C ILE A 5 3.98 -28.10 6.44
N THR A 6 4.64 -26.94 6.43
CA THR A 6 5.04 -26.21 7.65
C THR A 6 4.09 -25.05 8.02
N ILE A 7 3.03 -24.82 7.25
CA ILE A 7 1.98 -23.86 7.58
C ILE A 7 1.02 -24.50 8.61
N PRO A 8 0.82 -23.93 9.81
CA PRO A 8 0.01 -24.58 10.86
C PRO A 8 -1.42 -24.89 10.42
N GLY A 9 -1.83 -26.16 10.54
CA GLY A 9 -3.15 -26.65 10.13
C GLY A 9 -3.28 -26.99 8.64
N PHE A 10 -2.28 -26.69 7.80
CA PHE A 10 -2.33 -27.09 6.39
C PHE A 10 -2.23 -28.61 6.18
N PRO A 11 -1.29 -29.35 6.82
CA PRO A 11 -1.22 -30.81 6.65
C PRO A 11 -2.52 -31.52 7.05
N GLU A 12 -3.14 -31.08 8.15
CA GLU A 12 -4.42 -31.59 8.62
C GLU A 12 -5.57 -31.30 7.65
N LEU A 13 -5.64 -30.08 7.10
CA LEU A 13 -6.66 -29.73 6.10
C LEU A 13 -6.44 -30.51 4.79
N GLN A 14 -5.18 -30.66 4.34
CA GLN A 14 -4.82 -31.39 3.13
C GLN A 14 -5.12 -32.91 3.26
N ALA A 15 -5.04 -33.46 4.47
CA ALA A 15 -5.45 -34.84 4.77
C ALA A 15 -6.97 -35.05 4.70
N ILE A 16 -7.78 -34.01 4.88
CA ILE A 16 -9.24 -34.04 4.71
C ILE A 16 -9.62 -33.87 3.23
N THR A 17 -8.98 -32.93 2.53
CA THR A 17 -9.21 -32.69 1.10
C THR A 17 -8.02 -32.05 0.41
N ARG A 18 -7.79 -32.44 -0.86
CA ARG A 18 -6.81 -31.81 -1.77
C ARG A 18 -7.50 -30.98 -2.87
N GLY A 19 -8.76 -30.63 -2.66
CA GLY A 19 -9.64 -29.98 -3.62
C GLY A 19 -10.73 -30.92 -4.14
N ASP A 20 -11.78 -30.34 -4.70
CA ASP A 20 -12.88 -31.02 -5.39
C ASP A 20 -13.09 -30.33 -6.75
N SER A 21 -13.18 -31.10 -7.83
CA SER A 21 -13.25 -30.54 -9.19
C SER A 21 -14.53 -29.73 -9.47
N ARG A 22 -15.55 -29.83 -8.60
CA ARG A 22 -16.74 -28.96 -8.63
C ARG A 22 -16.41 -27.53 -8.19
N ILE A 23 -15.34 -27.31 -7.43
CA ILE A 23 -14.82 -25.97 -7.12
C ILE A 23 -14.04 -25.45 -8.32
N LYS A 24 -14.57 -24.40 -8.94
CA LYS A 24 -13.97 -23.69 -10.07
C LYS A 24 -13.34 -22.39 -9.60
N ILE A 25 -12.14 -22.09 -10.12
CA ILE A 25 -11.38 -20.88 -9.81
C ILE A 25 -11.00 -20.18 -11.11
N ALA A 26 -11.41 -18.93 -11.30
CA ALA A 26 -10.82 -18.08 -12.35
C ALA A 26 -9.53 -17.44 -11.82
N VAL A 27 -8.50 -17.36 -12.66
CA VAL A 27 -7.23 -16.72 -12.33
C VAL A 27 -6.92 -15.62 -13.35
N LEU A 28 -7.09 -14.36 -12.92
CA LEU A 28 -6.87 -13.16 -13.72
C LEU A 28 -5.41 -12.70 -13.54
N ASP A 29 -4.55 -13.09 -14.47
CA ASP A 29 -3.09 -12.90 -14.45
C ASP A 29 -2.57 -12.94 -15.91
N GLY A 30 -1.28 -13.13 -16.18
CA GLY A 30 -0.77 -13.43 -17.52
C GLY A 30 -1.13 -14.83 -18.04
N PRO A 31 -0.72 -15.17 -19.27
CA PRO A 31 -0.93 -16.48 -19.87
C PRO A 31 0.10 -17.48 -19.32
N ALA A 32 -0.28 -18.29 -18.33
CA ALA A 32 0.62 -19.24 -17.65
C ALA A 32 1.14 -20.35 -18.58
N ASP A 33 2.40 -20.76 -18.42
CA ASP A 33 3.04 -21.83 -19.19
C ASP A 33 2.59 -23.21 -18.65
N LEU A 34 1.49 -23.71 -19.22
CA LEU A 34 0.80 -24.93 -18.77
C LEU A 34 1.51 -26.23 -19.15
N ASP A 35 2.61 -26.18 -19.90
CA ASP A 35 3.35 -27.38 -20.36
C ASP A 35 4.29 -27.95 -19.28
N ARG A 36 4.35 -27.37 -18.08
CA ARG A 36 5.15 -27.89 -16.96
C ARG A 36 4.68 -29.24 -16.45
N ALA A 37 5.63 -30.06 -16.02
CA ALA A 37 5.40 -31.33 -15.36
C ALA A 37 4.47 -31.21 -14.13
N CYS A 38 4.49 -30.07 -13.42
CA CYS A 38 3.58 -29.83 -12.29
C CYS A 38 2.11 -29.65 -12.69
N PHE A 39 1.79 -29.33 -13.94
CA PHE A 39 0.41 -29.20 -14.41
C PHE A 39 -0.14 -30.49 -15.05
N ARG A 40 0.69 -31.53 -15.21
CA ARG A 40 0.31 -32.79 -15.87
C ARG A 40 -0.75 -33.55 -15.06
N GLY A 41 -2.00 -33.45 -15.49
CA GLY A 41 -3.17 -34.07 -14.85
C GLY A 41 -3.99 -33.12 -13.97
N ALA A 42 -3.56 -31.86 -13.81
CA ALA A 42 -4.37 -30.82 -13.19
C ALA A 42 -5.57 -30.47 -14.08
N ASN A 43 -6.74 -30.16 -13.50
CA ASN A 43 -7.90 -29.72 -14.28
C ASN A 43 -7.82 -28.23 -14.63
N LEU A 44 -6.85 -27.90 -15.49
CA LEU A 44 -6.52 -26.55 -15.90
C LEU A 44 -6.93 -26.29 -17.35
N SER A 45 -7.42 -25.08 -17.59
CA SER A 45 -7.74 -24.57 -18.92
C SER A 45 -7.33 -23.10 -19.04
N ARG A 46 -7.14 -22.62 -20.27
CA ARG A 46 -7.01 -21.19 -20.58
C ARG A 46 -8.17 -20.79 -21.48
N VAL A 47 -8.78 -19.65 -21.22
CA VAL A 47 -9.73 -19.01 -22.14
C VAL A 47 -9.06 -17.84 -22.84
N ASN A 48 -9.39 -17.62 -24.11
CA ASN A 48 -8.90 -16.47 -24.88
C ASN A 48 -9.86 -15.28 -24.63
N PRO A 49 -9.40 -14.14 -24.08
CA PRO A 49 -10.26 -13.00 -23.79
C PRO A 49 -10.78 -12.35 -25.08
N PHE A 50 -12.10 -12.25 -25.24
CA PHE A 50 -12.73 -11.79 -26.47
C PHE A 50 -12.47 -10.31 -26.81
N TRP A 51 -11.99 -9.53 -25.84
CA TRP A 51 -11.72 -8.09 -25.97
C TRP A 51 -10.25 -7.77 -26.25
N GLN A 52 -9.35 -8.75 -26.18
CA GLN A 52 -7.93 -8.54 -26.48
C GLN A 52 -7.64 -8.78 -27.96
N GLN A 53 -6.73 -7.96 -28.52
CA GLN A 53 -6.12 -8.27 -29.81
C GLN A 53 -5.27 -9.53 -29.67
N LYS A 54 -5.41 -10.47 -30.62
CA LYS A 54 -4.51 -11.62 -30.70
C LYS A 54 -3.09 -11.14 -31.03
N LEU A 55 -2.18 -11.32 -30.09
CA LEU A 55 -0.76 -11.04 -30.25
C LEU A 55 -0.01 -12.30 -30.71
N GLU A 56 1.17 -12.11 -31.32
CA GLU A 56 2.04 -13.22 -31.67
C GLU A 56 2.63 -13.91 -30.41
N PRO A 57 2.89 -15.22 -30.44
CA PRO A 57 3.58 -15.92 -29.35
C PRO A 57 4.95 -15.32 -29.04
N ILE A 58 5.37 -15.41 -27.77
CA ILE A 58 6.74 -15.04 -27.39
C ILE A 58 7.69 -16.17 -27.78
N ASP A 59 8.78 -15.84 -28.47
CA ASP A 59 9.85 -16.80 -28.78
C ASP A 59 10.48 -17.36 -27.48
N PRO A 60 10.61 -18.69 -27.31
CA PRO A 60 11.24 -19.30 -26.14
C PRO A 60 12.66 -18.80 -25.80
N ILE A 61 13.39 -18.19 -26.74
CA ILE A 61 14.68 -17.57 -26.44
C ILE A 61 14.55 -16.42 -25.44
N TYR A 62 13.48 -15.63 -25.52
CA TYR A 62 13.22 -14.53 -24.58
C TYR A 62 12.82 -15.03 -23.19
N ILE A 63 12.15 -16.19 -23.12
CA ILE A 63 11.91 -16.89 -21.84
C ILE A 63 13.26 -17.32 -21.24
N THR A 64 14.13 -17.92 -22.03
CA THR A 64 15.47 -18.36 -21.58
C THR A 64 16.33 -17.20 -21.09
N GLN A 65 16.32 -16.06 -21.81
CA GLN A 65 17.00 -14.83 -21.38
C GLN A 65 16.42 -14.27 -20.07
N GLN A 66 15.09 -14.26 -19.91
CA GLN A 66 14.44 -13.81 -18.68
C GLN A 66 14.78 -14.68 -17.46
N ARG A 67 14.94 -16.00 -17.65
CA ARG A 67 15.47 -16.91 -16.60
C ARG A 67 16.90 -16.55 -16.20
N GLN A 68 17.79 -16.28 -17.17
CA GLN A 68 19.17 -15.84 -16.88
C GLN A 68 19.17 -14.51 -16.11
N ILE A 69 18.37 -13.53 -16.53
CA ILE A 69 18.19 -12.25 -15.82
C ILE A 69 17.73 -12.48 -14.37
N ASN A 70 16.79 -13.40 -14.13
CA ASN A 70 16.29 -13.70 -12.79
C ASN A 70 17.39 -14.35 -11.91
N ALA A 71 18.10 -15.37 -12.43
CA ALA A 71 19.20 -16.02 -11.72
C ALA A 71 20.34 -15.05 -11.39
N LEU A 72 20.65 -14.10 -12.28
CA LEU A 72 21.61 -13.01 -12.03
C LEU A 72 21.11 -12.05 -10.94
N LYS A 73 19.82 -11.69 -10.94
CA LYS A 73 19.20 -10.86 -9.89
C LYS A 73 19.27 -11.54 -8.52
N ASP A 74 19.06 -12.85 -8.45
CA ASP A 74 19.21 -13.61 -7.19
C ASP A 74 20.67 -13.73 -6.75
N LYS A 75 21.61 -14.00 -7.67
CA LYS A 75 23.05 -13.94 -7.38
C LYS A 75 23.46 -12.58 -6.83
N LYS A 76 22.98 -11.49 -7.44
CA LYS A 76 23.17 -10.10 -6.99
C LYS A 76 22.53 -9.84 -5.62
N LYS A 77 21.33 -10.36 -5.34
CA LYS A 77 20.66 -10.28 -4.02
C LYS A 77 21.47 -11.01 -2.94
N ALA A 78 22.02 -12.19 -3.26
CA ALA A 78 22.90 -12.95 -2.38
C ALA A 78 24.23 -12.22 -2.10
N LEU A 79 24.89 -11.68 -3.13
CA LEU A 79 26.13 -10.89 -2.97
C LEU A 79 25.90 -9.61 -2.16
N LYS A 80 24.81 -8.86 -2.40
CA LYS A 80 24.45 -7.69 -1.58
C LYS A 80 24.11 -8.06 -0.13
N LYS A 81 23.67 -9.30 0.15
CA LYS A 81 23.48 -9.82 1.52
C LYS A 81 24.82 -10.23 2.16
N ALA A 82 25.72 -10.87 1.41
CA ALA A 82 27.05 -11.26 1.87
C ALA A 82 27.93 -10.04 2.20
N LEU A 83 27.92 -9.01 1.34
CA LEU A 83 28.59 -7.73 1.58
C LEU A 83 28.13 -7.11 2.91
N LYS A 84 26.82 -6.91 3.09
CA LYS A 84 26.24 -6.37 4.34
C LYS A 84 26.51 -7.21 5.58
N GLN A 85 26.75 -8.50 5.43
CA GLN A 85 27.17 -9.34 6.55
C GLN A 85 28.66 -9.11 6.87
N SER A 86 29.53 -9.09 5.87
CA SER A 86 30.96 -8.81 6.04
C SER A 86 31.23 -7.40 6.59
N GLU A 87 30.44 -6.39 6.21
CA GLU A 87 30.52 -5.03 6.75
C GLU A 87 30.22 -5.00 8.26
N LYS A 88 29.22 -5.77 8.72
CA LYS A 88 28.87 -5.90 10.14
C LYS A 88 29.93 -6.67 10.93
N GLU A 89 30.46 -7.76 10.37
CA GLU A 89 31.52 -8.55 11.01
C GLU A 89 32.80 -7.72 11.17
N ASN A 90 33.21 -6.98 10.13
CA ASN A 90 34.32 -6.03 10.21
C ASN A 90 34.07 -4.87 11.20
N ALA A 91 32.82 -4.45 11.41
CA ALA A 91 32.47 -3.46 12.42
C ALA A 91 32.52 -4.03 13.86
N GLN A 92 32.21 -5.32 14.04
CA GLN A 92 32.33 -6.01 15.33
C GLN A 92 33.80 -6.27 15.71
N ASP A 93 34.61 -6.79 14.78
CA ASP A 93 36.04 -7.03 15.00
C ASP A 93 36.80 -5.74 15.39
N ARG A 94 36.36 -4.57 14.90
CA ARG A 94 36.92 -3.26 15.30
C ARG A 94 36.62 -2.87 16.75
N ASN A 95 35.50 -3.32 17.32
CA ASN A 95 35.16 -3.04 18.72
C ASN A 95 35.84 -4.00 19.69
N GLU A 96 36.00 -5.28 19.35
CA GLU A 96 36.67 -6.25 20.25
C GLU A 96 38.18 -6.00 20.36
N ASN A 97 38.83 -5.51 19.29
CA ASN A 97 40.27 -5.21 19.28
C ASN A 97 40.71 -3.96 20.07
N GLN A 98 39.81 -3.23 20.75
CA GLN A 98 40.17 -2.05 21.57
C GLN A 98 40.36 -2.32 23.08
N ILE A 99 40.28 -3.57 23.55
CA ILE A 99 40.42 -3.90 24.98
C ILE A 99 41.60 -4.84 25.26
N SER A 100 42.80 -4.27 25.43
CA SER A 100 43.89 -4.88 26.20
C SER A 100 44.92 -3.82 26.66
N PRO A 101 45.48 -3.93 27.88
CA PRO A 101 46.31 -2.88 28.46
C PRO A 101 47.80 -2.98 28.08
N ALA A 102 48.44 -1.84 27.84
CA ALA A 102 49.89 -1.71 27.72
C ALA A 102 50.43 -0.80 28.83
N ILE A 103 51.51 -1.23 29.50
CA ILE A 103 52.10 -0.52 30.64
C ILE A 103 53.19 0.46 30.16
N ALA A 104 53.28 1.59 30.86
CA ALA A 104 54.06 2.78 30.53
C ALA A 104 55.55 2.56 30.21
N GLN A 105 56.09 3.46 29.38
CA GLN A 105 57.26 4.27 29.77
C GLN A 105 57.24 5.65 29.07
N VAL A 106 58.00 6.61 29.61
CA VAL A 106 57.94 8.05 29.27
C VAL A 106 59.32 8.58 28.93
N THR A 107 59.43 9.46 27.93
CA THR A 107 60.45 10.51 27.87
C THR A 107 60.03 11.63 26.88
N PRO A 108 60.40 12.92 27.08
CA PRO A 108 59.68 14.04 26.45
C PRO A 108 60.51 14.99 25.56
N SER A 109 59.86 15.68 24.61
CA SER A 109 60.31 16.97 24.07
C SER A 109 59.16 17.90 23.63
N ASN A 110 59.08 19.06 24.29
CA ASN A 110 58.53 20.39 23.92
C ASN A 110 58.24 20.64 22.41
N ILE A 111 57.24 21.43 22.00
CA ILE A 111 56.90 22.85 22.34
C ILE A 111 55.36 23.00 22.32
N VAL A 112 54.61 23.55 23.30
CA VAL A 112 54.65 24.81 24.08
C VAL A 112 54.01 26.04 23.39
N ARG A 113 52.67 26.15 23.49
CA ARG A 113 51.80 27.34 23.73
C ARG A 113 50.34 26.89 23.51
N SER A 114 49.51 26.62 24.52
CA SER A 114 49.08 27.46 25.66
C SER A 114 48.29 28.71 25.24
N TYR A 115 46.97 28.63 25.39
CA TYR A 115 46.28 29.36 26.45
C TYR A 115 45.21 28.46 27.07
N GLY A 116 45.00 28.59 28.37
CA GLY A 116 43.84 28.04 29.06
C GLY A 116 43.65 28.84 30.34
N ASP A 117 42.41 29.18 30.66
CA ASP A 117 41.93 29.32 32.03
C ASP A 117 40.40 29.47 32.06
N LEU A 118 39.80 28.80 33.04
CA LEU A 118 38.57 29.10 33.80
C LEU A 118 37.73 27.85 34.10
N ILE A 119 38.23 27.04 35.04
CA ILE A 119 37.39 26.22 35.91
C ILE A 119 37.16 27.01 37.21
N ALA A 120 36.11 27.83 37.23
CA ALA A 120 35.51 28.43 38.42
C ALA A 120 34.15 29.04 38.01
N VAL A 121 33.16 29.03 38.92
CA VAL A 121 31.76 29.47 38.67
C VAL A 121 31.01 28.47 37.73
N PHE A 122 29.92 27.80 38.14
CA PHE A 122 29.12 27.90 39.37
C PHE A 122 28.51 26.54 39.76
N ASN A 123 28.69 26.11 41.01
CA ASN A 123 27.86 25.09 41.65
C ASN A 123 26.78 25.80 42.48
N ALA A 124 25.54 25.86 42.00
CA ALA A 124 24.36 26.17 42.81
C ALA A 124 23.06 25.80 42.09
N VAL A 125 21.99 25.65 42.88
CA VAL A 125 20.57 25.43 42.50
C VAL A 125 20.16 23.97 42.24
N LEU A 126 19.32 23.47 43.17
CA LEU A 126 18.61 22.18 43.25
C LEU A 126 19.41 20.95 43.73
N GLU A 127 19.54 20.87 45.05
CA GLU A 127 19.70 19.60 45.79
C GLU A 127 18.35 18.87 45.97
N ASN A 128 18.42 17.54 46.12
CA ASN A 128 17.50 16.64 46.85
C ASN A 128 15.97 16.75 46.67
N THR A 129 15.38 15.71 46.05
CA THR A 129 14.45 14.70 46.63
C THR A 129 13.93 13.81 45.48
N ASP A 130 13.79 12.48 45.55
CA ASP A 130 14.11 11.49 46.59
C ASP A 130 14.76 10.23 45.97
N ALA A 131 15.59 9.52 46.72
CA ALA A 131 16.29 8.32 46.25
C ALA A 131 16.00 7.05 47.08
N PRO A 132 15.03 6.22 46.66
CA PRO A 132 15.00 4.80 47.02
C PRO A 132 14.95 3.84 45.82
N LEU A 133 14.48 4.27 44.64
CA LEU A 133 14.12 3.37 43.53
C LEU A 133 15.31 2.80 42.73
N ILE A 134 16.44 3.52 42.67
CA ILE A 134 17.59 3.14 41.83
C ILE A 134 18.32 1.90 42.39
N GLU A 135 18.36 1.74 43.72
CA GLU A 135 19.13 0.67 44.35
C GLU A 135 18.43 -0.69 44.29
N GLN A 136 17.09 -0.70 44.28
CA GLN A 136 16.30 -1.92 44.01
C GLN A 136 16.56 -2.46 42.59
N TYR A 137 16.77 -1.59 41.61
CA TYR A 137 16.96 -2.01 40.22
C TYR A 137 18.31 -2.72 39.98
N ARG A 138 19.34 -2.39 40.78
CA ARG A 138 20.67 -3.01 40.69
C ARG A 138 20.71 -4.46 41.19
N GLN A 139 19.84 -4.85 42.12
CA GLN A 139 19.90 -6.18 42.74
C GLN A 139 19.19 -7.27 41.92
N LEU A 140 18.40 -6.92 40.90
CA LEU A 140 17.60 -7.88 40.13
C LEU A 140 18.24 -8.38 38.82
N SER A 141 19.31 -7.75 38.32
CA SER A 141 19.98 -8.16 37.06
C SER A 141 20.99 -9.31 37.24
N GLY A 142 21.28 -9.73 38.48
CA GLY A 142 22.38 -10.63 38.82
C GLY A 142 22.12 -12.15 38.78
N SER A 143 21.17 -12.67 37.97
CA SER A 143 20.77 -14.09 38.10
C SER A 143 20.31 -14.82 36.82
N LYS A 144 21.15 -14.89 35.76
CA LYS A 144 20.95 -15.87 34.66
C LYS A 144 22.18 -16.29 33.84
N GLN A 145 23.32 -16.54 34.50
CA GLN A 145 24.44 -17.29 33.91
C GLN A 145 24.93 -18.42 34.83
N GLN A 146 24.41 -19.64 34.64
CA GLN A 146 25.09 -20.91 34.98
C GLN A 146 24.30 -22.12 34.46
N LYS A 147 25.01 -23.25 34.27
CA LYS A 147 24.60 -24.50 33.60
C LYS A 147 24.48 -24.35 32.05
N SER A 148 25.13 -25.18 31.24
CA SER A 148 26.11 -26.25 31.54
C SER A 148 27.14 -26.44 30.41
N ARG A 149 28.37 -26.81 30.79
CA ARG A 149 29.36 -27.37 29.84
C ARG A 149 29.17 -28.88 29.77
N PHE A 150 29.10 -29.45 28.56
CA PHE A 150 29.41 -30.86 28.27
C PHE A 150 29.74 -31.05 26.79
N GLY A 151 30.58 -32.03 26.45
CA GLY A 151 30.74 -32.54 25.08
C GLY A 151 31.62 -31.70 24.13
N SER A 152 32.93 -31.93 24.14
CA SER A 152 33.80 -31.57 23.02
C SER A 152 33.81 -32.71 21.99
N ALA A 153 33.41 -32.42 20.75
CA ALA A 153 33.55 -33.30 19.59
C ALA A 153 33.98 -32.48 18.37
N HIS A 154 34.69 -33.09 17.42
CA HIS A 154 35.43 -32.39 16.37
C HIS A 154 34.60 -31.38 15.56
N ARG A 155 35.08 -30.14 15.50
CA ARG A 155 34.83 -29.24 14.36
C ARG A 155 35.95 -29.48 13.33
N PRO A 156 35.66 -29.67 12.04
CA PRO A 156 36.70 -29.78 11.02
C PRO A 156 37.49 -28.45 10.92
N PRO A 157 38.73 -28.48 10.37
CA PRO A 157 39.51 -27.25 10.18
C PRO A 157 38.74 -26.25 9.30
N LYS A 158 38.88 -24.95 9.60
CA LYS A 158 38.45 -23.91 8.66
C LYS A 158 39.25 -24.09 7.35
N PRO A 159 38.63 -24.06 6.17
CA PRO A 159 39.38 -23.85 4.94
C PRO A 159 40.06 -22.47 5.00
N GLU A 160 41.22 -22.35 4.36
CA GLU A 160 41.93 -21.08 4.25
C GLU A 160 41.08 -20.10 3.43
N ILE A 161 40.80 -18.92 3.99
CA ILE A 161 40.00 -17.90 3.31
C ILE A 161 40.92 -17.17 2.33
N SER A 162 40.75 -17.44 1.04
CA SER A 162 41.34 -16.64 -0.04
C SER A 162 40.84 -15.20 0.08
N SER A 163 41.76 -14.26 0.33
CA SER A 163 41.45 -12.84 0.35
C SER A 163 41.10 -12.30 -1.04
N ASN A 164 40.37 -11.18 -1.08
CA ASN A 164 39.98 -10.42 -2.27
C ASN A 164 38.93 -11.05 -3.22
N ILE A 165 37.76 -11.41 -2.69
CA ILE A 165 36.51 -11.22 -3.45
C ILE A 165 36.13 -9.74 -3.34
N ASN A 166 36.20 -8.99 -4.45
CA ASN A 166 35.69 -7.63 -4.51
C ASN A 166 34.19 -7.67 -4.83
N TYR A 167 33.36 -7.85 -3.80
CA TYR A 167 31.91 -7.92 -3.91
C TYR A 167 31.31 -6.76 -4.72
N ALA A 168 31.84 -5.54 -4.59
CA ALA A 168 31.34 -4.38 -5.33
C ALA A 168 31.60 -4.49 -6.84
N ALA A 169 32.78 -4.99 -7.24
CA ALA A 169 33.09 -5.23 -8.65
C ALA A 169 32.28 -6.39 -9.25
N GLU A 170 32.06 -7.48 -8.50
CA GLU A 170 31.19 -8.58 -8.94
C GLU A 170 29.73 -8.14 -9.10
N ILE A 171 29.23 -7.34 -8.15
CA ILE A 171 27.89 -6.75 -8.21
C ILE A 171 27.75 -5.86 -9.46
N ALA A 172 28.74 -5.00 -9.75
CA ALA A 172 28.73 -4.12 -10.91
C ALA A 172 28.80 -4.90 -12.24
N ALA A 173 29.59 -5.96 -12.30
CA ALA A 173 29.67 -6.84 -13.48
C ALA A 173 28.34 -7.56 -13.75
N ILE A 174 27.67 -8.05 -12.70
CA ILE A 174 26.33 -8.66 -12.79
C ILE A 174 25.26 -7.61 -13.14
N GLU A 175 25.41 -6.37 -12.68
CA GLU A 175 24.53 -5.26 -13.06
C GLU A 175 24.61 -4.97 -14.56
N ALA A 176 25.81 -4.92 -15.14
CA ALA A 176 26.00 -4.77 -16.59
C ALA A 176 25.53 -6.00 -17.40
N GLU A 177 25.70 -7.24 -16.90
CA GLU A 177 25.18 -8.44 -17.58
C GLU A 177 23.64 -8.45 -17.61
N ILE A 178 22.99 -8.05 -16.51
CA ILE A 178 21.52 -7.90 -16.45
C ILE A 178 21.06 -6.83 -17.44
N GLU A 179 21.72 -5.67 -17.49
CA GLU A 179 21.38 -4.56 -18.38
C GLU A 179 21.45 -4.96 -19.85
N ALA A 180 22.57 -5.56 -20.29
CA ALA A 180 22.75 -6.02 -21.67
C ALA A 180 21.74 -7.11 -22.09
N LEU A 181 21.36 -8.03 -21.18
CA LEU A 181 20.30 -9.00 -21.43
C LEU A 181 18.92 -8.35 -21.49
N GLU A 182 18.68 -7.32 -20.67
CA GLU A 182 17.42 -6.60 -20.59
C GLU A 182 17.18 -5.60 -21.74
N GLU A 183 18.23 -5.15 -22.43
CA GLU A 183 18.18 -4.39 -23.69
C GLU A 183 17.93 -5.30 -24.91
N ALA A 184 18.42 -6.55 -24.87
CA ALA A 184 18.24 -7.52 -25.95
C ALA A 184 16.80 -8.03 -26.13
N ILE A 185 15.94 -7.84 -25.11
CA ILE A 185 14.52 -8.21 -25.14
C ILE A 185 13.67 -7.04 -25.65
N PRO A 186 12.94 -7.17 -26.79
CA PRO A 186 12.07 -6.11 -27.29
C PRO A 186 11.04 -5.67 -26.24
N LYS A 187 10.85 -4.36 -26.04
CA LYS A 187 9.98 -3.81 -24.98
C LYS A 187 8.58 -4.45 -24.90
N PRO A 188 7.82 -4.67 -26.00
CA PRO A 188 6.50 -5.32 -25.94
C PRO A 188 6.55 -6.80 -25.50
N VAL A 189 7.68 -7.48 -25.72
CA VAL A 189 7.94 -8.84 -25.23
C VAL A 189 8.26 -8.80 -23.73
N LYS A 190 9.10 -7.85 -23.30
CA LYS A 190 9.50 -7.64 -21.90
C LYS A 190 8.29 -7.39 -20.98
N GLU A 191 7.33 -6.59 -21.43
CA GLU A 191 6.10 -6.31 -20.65
C GLU A 191 5.21 -7.57 -20.52
N ARG A 192 5.07 -8.38 -21.57
CA ARG A 192 4.28 -9.64 -21.53
C ARG A 192 4.97 -10.76 -20.75
N LEU A 193 6.31 -10.87 -20.83
CA LEU A 193 7.10 -11.88 -20.10
C LEU A 193 6.83 -11.85 -18.59
N GLY A 194 6.74 -10.65 -18.00
CA GLY A 194 6.44 -10.50 -16.58
C GLY A 194 5.15 -11.23 -16.18
N GLY A 195 4.09 -11.10 -16.98
CA GLY A 195 2.82 -11.81 -16.75
C GLY A 195 2.93 -13.33 -16.92
N ILE A 196 3.73 -13.84 -17.86
CA ILE A 196 3.91 -15.29 -18.04
C ILE A 196 4.63 -15.90 -16.83
N PHE A 197 5.72 -15.26 -16.36
CA PHE A 197 6.45 -15.72 -15.17
C PHE A 197 5.57 -15.68 -13.92
N HIS A 198 4.84 -14.57 -13.72
CA HIS A 198 3.95 -14.38 -12.58
C HIS A 198 2.82 -15.44 -12.55
N ALA A 199 2.08 -15.57 -13.65
CA ALA A 199 0.98 -16.52 -13.77
C ALA A 199 1.42 -17.99 -13.61
N THR A 200 2.56 -18.37 -14.19
CA THR A 200 3.11 -19.73 -14.07
C THR A 200 3.47 -20.05 -12.62
N GLY A 201 4.09 -19.08 -11.93
CA GLY A 201 4.37 -19.17 -10.50
C GLY A 201 3.10 -19.38 -9.68
N ILE A 202 2.11 -18.48 -9.80
CA ILE A 202 0.91 -18.56 -8.96
C ILE A 202 0.00 -19.76 -9.28
N LEU A 203 -0.10 -20.20 -10.54
CA LEU A 203 -0.87 -21.40 -10.89
C LEU A 203 -0.20 -22.66 -10.33
N SER A 204 1.12 -22.79 -10.39
CA SER A 204 1.82 -23.96 -9.85
C SER A 204 1.67 -24.04 -8.33
N MET A 205 1.76 -22.89 -7.65
CA MET A 205 1.54 -22.74 -6.21
C MET A 205 0.13 -23.19 -5.78
N MET A 206 -0.90 -22.95 -6.60
CA MET A 206 -2.27 -23.40 -6.30
C MET A 206 -2.57 -24.83 -6.76
N PHE A 207 -2.10 -25.25 -7.95
CA PHE A 207 -2.63 -26.41 -8.69
C PHE A 207 -1.58 -27.45 -9.09
N GLY A 208 -0.31 -27.26 -8.70
CA GLY A 208 0.77 -28.20 -8.97
C GLY A 208 0.47 -29.60 -8.42
N GLN A 209 0.61 -30.62 -9.25
CA GLN A 209 0.12 -31.97 -8.96
C GLN A 209 0.99 -32.73 -7.95
N PRO A 210 0.40 -33.69 -7.19
CA PRO A 210 1.14 -34.49 -6.22
C PRO A 210 2.30 -35.28 -6.85
N GLY A 211 3.44 -35.36 -6.16
CA GLY A 211 4.65 -36.03 -6.65
C GLY A 211 5.35 -35.34 -7.83
N SER A 212 4.96 -34.11 -8.17
CA SER A 212 5.61 -33.29 -9.21
C SER A 212 6.63 -32.31 -8.59
N PRO A 213 7.40 -31.53 -9.40
CA PRO A 213 8.38 -30.57 -8.88
C PRO A 213 7.79 -29.46 -7.99
N VAL A 214 6.48 -29.20 -8.08
CA VAL A 214 5.75 -28.26 -7.23
C VAL A 214 4.41 -28.89 -6.85
N GLU A 215 4.22 -29.23 -5.58
CA GLU A 215 2.89 -29.60 -5.06
C GLU A 215 2.15 -28.34 -4.62
N GLY A 216 0.98 -28.10 -5.21
CA GLY A 216 0.13 -26.96 -4.93
C GLY A 216 -0.80 -27.15 -3.74
N VAL A 217 -1.45 -26.06 -3.33
CA VAL A 217 -2.39 -26.02 -2.20
C VAL A 217 -3.64 -26.87 -2.46
N ALA A 218 -4.25 -26.77 -3.65
CA ALA A 218 -5.55 -27.36 -4.00
C ALA A 218 -5.53 -28.05 -5.39
N PRO A 219 -4.67 -29.06 -5.60
CA PRO A 219 -4.40 -29.66 -6.91
C PRO A 219 -5.61 -30.28 -7.63
N TYR A 220 -6.67 -30.66 -6.92
CA TYR A 220 -7.84 -31.32 -7.50
C TYR A 220 -9.04 -30.39 -7.74
N CYS A 221 -8.90 -29.09 -7.50
CA CYS A 221 -9.87 -28.09 -7.96
C CYS A 221 -9.77 -27.87 -9.47
N THR A 222 -10.82 -27.31 -10.07
CA THR A 222 -10.81 -26.86 -11.47
C THR A 222 -10.35 -25.40 -11.54
N ALA A 223 -9.46 -25.05 -12.47
CA ALA A 223 -9.11 -23.65 -12.68
C ALA A 223 -9.02 -23.22 -14.15
N ILE A 224 -9.29 -21.94 -14.35
CA ILE A 224 -9.39 -21.28 -15.65
C ILE A 224 -8.48 -20.05 -15.63
N ASN A 225 -7.37 -20.12 -16.36
CA ASN A 225 -6.49 -18.98 -16.59
C ASN A 225 -7.15 -18.02 -17.59
N ILE A 226 -7.34 -16.77 -17.16
CA ILE A 226 -7.87 -15.67 -17.98
C ILE A 226 -6.74 -14.64 -18.15
N PRO A 227 -6.05 -14.62 -19.32
CA PRO A 227 -4.92 -13.73 -19.56
C PRO A 227 -5.33 -12.24 -19.52
N LEU A 228 -5.15 -11.57 -18.40
CA LEU A 228 -5.32 -10.13 -18.25
C LEU A 228 -4.07 -9.36 -18.69
N PHE A 229 -2.88 -9.95 -18.54
CA PHE A 229 -1.58 -9.31 -18.84
C PHE A 229 -1.04 -9.58 -20.26
N GLU A 230 -1.87 -10.13 -21.17
CA GLU A 230 -1.53 -10.32 -22.58
C GLU A 230 -2.00 -9.13 -23.43
N THR A 231 -1.37 -7.97 -23.21
CA THR A 231 -1.68 -6.70 -23.91
C THR A 231 -0.45 -6.15 -24.64
N ALA A 232 -0.65 -5.12 -25.50
CA ALA A 232 0.44 -4.50 -26.23
C ALA A 232 1.24 -3.52 -25.35
N THR A 233 0.59 -2.95 -24.33
CA THR A 233 1.21 -2.11 -23.30
C THR A 233 0.73 -2.47 -21.89
N SER A 234 1.57 -2.21 -20.90
CA SER A 234 1.28 -2.34 -19.46
C SER A 234 0.14 -1.44 -18.98
N GLY A 235 -0.13 -0.30 -19.63
CA GLY A 235 -1.27 0.57 -19.30
C GLY A 235 -2.62 -0.07 -19.62
N GLU A 236 -2.70 -0.89 -20.67
CA GLU A 236 -3.91 -1.63 -21.04
C GLU A 236 -4.21 -2.76 -20.06
N SER A 237 -3.18 -3.47 -19.57
CA SER A 237 -3.35 -4.72 -18.79
C SER A 237 -4.10 -4.50 -17.48
N ILE A 238 -3.78 -3.41 -16.77
CA ILE A 238 -4.45 -3.00 -15.53
C ILE A 238 -5.50 -1.91 -15.75
N SER A 239 -5.96 -1.70 -17.00
CA SER A 239 -7.01 -0.72 -17.28
C SER A 239 -8.35 -1.12 -16.62
N PRO A 240 -9.15 -0.16 -16.14
CA PRO A 240 -10.44 -0.47 -15.52
C PRO A 240 -11.44 -1.23 -16.41
N LEU A 241 -11.30 -1.10 -17.74
CA LEU A 241 -12.11 -1.79 -18.72
C LEU A 241 -11.72 -3.27 -18.84
N ASN A 242 -10.42 -3.57 -19.01
CA ASN A 242 -9.94 -4.95 -19.13
C ASN A 242 -10.13 -5.74 -17.83
N ILE A 243 -9.95 -5.11 -16.67
CA ILE A 243 -10.28 -5.71 -15.37
C ILE A 243 -11.78 -6.02 -15.28
N ALA A 244 -12.66 -5.08 -15.64
CA ALA A 244 -14.10 -5.31 -15.59
C ALA A 244 -14.56 -6.43 -16.55
N HIS A 245 -14.00 -6.50 -17.76
CA HIS A 245 -14.26 -7.61 -18.69
C HIS A 245 -13.77 -8.95 -18.14
N ALA A 246 -12.60 -9.00 -17.49
CA ALA A 246 -12.07 -10.22 -16.88
C ALA A 246 -12.94 -10.74 -15.72
N PHE A 247 -13.47 -9.84 -14.88
CA PHE A 247 -14.45 -10.19 -13.85
C PHE A 247 -15.78 -10.68 -14.45
N ASN A 248 -16.30 -10.01 -15.48
CA ASN A 248 -17.55 -10.42 -16.13
C ASN A 248 -17.43 -11.78 -16.83
N LEU A 249 -16.32 -12.06 -17.51
CA LEU A 249 -16.05 -13.38 -18.10
C LEU A 249 -15.95 -14.47 -17.04
N ALA A 250 -15.31 -14.18 -15.89
CA ALA A 250 -15.25 -15.13 -14.78
C ALA A 250 -16.63 -15.44 -14.17
N LEU A 251 -17.52 -14.43 -14.08
CA LEU A 251 -18.92 -14.59 -13.68
C LEU A 251 -19.69 -15.47 -14.68
N GLU A 252 -19.56 -15.22 -15.99
CA GLU A 252 -20.18 -16.02 -17.07
C GLU A 252 -19.72 -17.49 -17.07
N LEU A 253 -18.46 -17.76 -16.72
CA LEU A 253 -17.90 -19.12 -16.56
C LEU A 253 -18.44 -19.86 -15.32
N GLY A 254 -19.15 -19.17 -14.44
CA GLY A 254 -19.79 -19.72 -13.25
C GLY A 254 -18.77 -20.32 -12.28
N VAL A 255 -17.77 -19.53 -11.89
CA VAL A 255 -16.72 -19.92 -10.93
C VAL A 255 -17.12 -19.66 -9.48
N ASN A 256 -16.50 -20.36 -8.52
CA ASN A 256 -16.74 -20.16 -7.09
C ASN A 256 -15.78 -19.14 -6.48
N ILE A 257 -14.57 -19.01 -7.06
CA ILE A 257 -13.53 -18.07 -6.61
C ILE A 257 -12.93 -17.36 -7.83
N ILE A 258 -12.65 -16.07 -7.70
CA ILE A 258 -11.82 -15.29 -8.61
C ILE A 258 -10.54 -14.90 -7.87
N HIS A 259 -9.41 -15.43 -8.33
CA HIS A 259 -8.10 -14.91 -8.01
C HIS A 259 -7.79 -13.73 -8.94
N CYS A 260 -7.66 -12.53 -8.40
CA CYS A 260 -7.22 -11.36 -9.17
C CYS A 260 -5.80 -10.99 -8.77
N ALA A 261 -4.82 -11.31 -9.63
CA ALA A 261 -3.43 -10.93 -9.42
C ALA A 261 -3.18 -9.43 -9.70
N ALA A 262 -4.06 -8.78 -10.47
CA ALA A 262 -3.93 -7.38 -10.85
C ALA A 262 -4.16 -6.42 -9.68
N CYS A 263 -3.28 -5.42 -9.60
CA CYS A 263 -3.44 -4.21 -8.79
C CYS A 263 -3.65 -3.01 -9.71
N HIS A 264 -4.87 -2.47 -9.74
CA HIS A 264 -5.12 -1.13 -10.26
C HIS A 264 -4.91 -0.12 -9.10
N PRO A 265 -3.90 0.76 -9.15
CA PRO A 265 -3.50 1.57 -8.01
C PRO A 265 -4.55 2.64 -7.65
N THR A 266 -4.76 2.89 -6.36
CA THR A 266 -5.61 3.98 -5.88
C THR A 266 -5.13 4.51 -4.52
N GLN A 267 -4.92 5.83 -4.44
CA GLN A 267 -4.54 6.51 -3.19
C GLN A 267 -5.75 6.84 -2.29
N THR A 268 -6.98 6.69 -2.80
CA THR A 268 -8.20 7.15 -2.10
C THR A 268 -8.99 6.02 -1.42
N GLY A 269 -8.64 4.76 -1.70
CA GLY A 269 -9.41 3.59 -1.29
C GLY A 269 -10.65 3.30 -2.16
N PHE A 270 -10.97 4.16 -3.13
CA PHE A 270 -12.02 3.92 -4.11
C PHE A 270 -11.42 3.35 -5.41
N ALA A 271 -12.10 2.38 -6.02
CA ALA A 271 -11.77 1.89 -7.36
C ALA A 271 -12.55 2.67 -8.43
N HIS A 272 -12.11 2.57 -9.69
CA HIS A 272 -12.88 3.03 -10.83
C HIS A 272 -14.24 2.30 -10.93
N GLU A 273 -15.31 3.00 -11.30
CA GLU A 273 -16.70 2.51 -11.21
C GLU A 273 -16.92 1.19 -11.98
N MET A 274 -16.26 1.01 -13.14
CA MET A 274 -16.31 -0.24 -13.90
C MET A 274 -15.80 -1.46 -13.11
N ILE A 275 -14.67 -1.32 -12.40
CA ILE A 275 -14.12 -2.38 -11.54
C ILE A 275 -15.10 -2.64 -10.38
N GLN A 276 -15.57 -1.57 -9.73
CA GLN A 276 -16.49 -1.68 -8.60
C GLN A 276 -17.81 -2.40 -8.95
N LYS A 277 -18.38 -2.12 -10.13
CA LYS A 277 -19.59 -2.80 -10.61
C LYS A 277 -19.35 -4.28 -10.88
N ALA A 278 -18.29 -4.64 -11.63
CA ALA A 278 -18.00 -6.03 -11.97
C ALA A 278 -17.66 -6.88 -10.72
N VAL A 279 -16.85 -6.33 -9.80
CA VAL A 279 -16.53 -6.93 -8.49
C VAL A 279 -17.81 -7.17 -7.68
N LYS A 280 -18.68 -6.16 -7.57
CA LYS A 280 -19.96 -6.30 -6.84
C LYS A 280 -20.88 -7.34 -7.51
N GLN A 281 -20.96 -7.37 -8.83
CA GLN A 281 -21.78 -8.35 -9.56
C GLN A 281 -21.32 -9.80 -9.30
N CYS A 282 -20.01 -10.04 -9.19
CA CYS A 282 -19.48 -11.35 -8.79
C CYS A 282 -19.86 -11.69 -7.34
N GLN A 283 -19.70 -10.74 -6.41
CA GLN A 283 -20.07 -10.93 -5.00
C GLN A 283 -21.58 -11.16 -4.79
N ASP A 284 -22.43 -10.44 -5.52
CA ASP A 284 -23.90 -10.60 -5.51
C ASP A 284 -24.34 -12.00 -6.02
N ASN A 285 -23.48 -12.67 -6.80
CA ASN A 285 -23.67 -14.06 -7.25
C ASN A 285 -22.93 -15.09 -6.37
N GLY A 286 -22.44 -14.69 -5.19
CA GLY A 286 -21.82 -15.59 -4.22
C GLY A 286 -20.41 -16.05 -4.59
N ILE A 287 -19.70 -15.33 -5.46
CA ILE A 287 -18.33 -15.64 -5.87
C ILE A 287 -17.34 -14.97 -4.89
N LEU A 288 -16.41 -15.76 -4.34
CA LEU A 288 -15.32 -15.22 -3.51
C LEU A 288 -14.30 -14.50 -4.39
N ILE A 289 -13.86 -13.31 -4.01
CA ILE A 289 -12.76 -12.60 -4.68
C ILE A 289 -11.57 -12.53 -3.73
N VAL A 290 -10.40 -12.95 -4.20
CA VAL A 290 -9.14 -12.90 -3.46
C VAL A 290 -8.12 -12.11 -4.26
N ALA A 291 -7.44 -11.13 -3.63
CA ALA A 291 -6.50 -10.25 -4.29
C ALA A 291 -5.36 -9.81 -3.34
N PRO A 292 -4.13 -9.59 -3.83
CA PRO A 292 -3.01 -9.11 -3.02
C PRO A 292 -3.22 -7.65 -2.61
N SER A 293 -2.76 -7.26 -1.41
CA SER A 293 -2.84 -5.86 -0.96
C SER A 293 -1.89 -4.93 -1.73
N GLY A 294 -0.82 -5.49 -2.31
CA GLY A 294 0.23 -4.83 -3.08
C GLY A 294 1.55 -4.69 -2.32
N ASN A 295 2.63 -4.31 -3.03
CA ASN A 295 4.01 -4.32 -2.53
C ASN A 295 4.62 -2.90 -2.44
N ASN A 296 3.82 -1.90 -2.06
CA ASN A 296 4.14 -0.47 -2.14
C ASN A 296 4.27 0.20 -0.76
N LYS A 297 4.58 -0.57 0.31
CA LYS A 297 4.79 -0.12 1.70
C LYS A 297 3.58 0.55 2.40
N GLY A 298 2.48 0.78 1.68
CA GLY A 298 1.36 1.65 2.07
C GLY A 298 1.21 2.94 1.26
N GLU A 299 2.05 3.19 0.24
CA GLU A 299 2.03 4.40 -0.61
C GLU A 299 0.74 4.53 -1.45
N TRP A 300 0.09 3.41 -1.78
CA TRP A 300 -1.26 3.35 -2.35
C TRP A 300 -1.91 1.98 -2.10
N PHE A 301 -3.24 1.92 -2.26
CA PHE A 301 -4.02 0.68 -2.24
C PHE A 301 -4.17 0.08 -3.64
N CYS A 302 -4.62 -1.17 -3.71
CA CYS A 302 -4.92 -1.90 -4.93
C CYS A 302 -6.42 -2.15 -5.05
N ALA A 303 -7.04 -1.71 -6.15
CA ALA A 303 -8.28 -2.30 -6.62
C ALA A 303 -7.95 -3.59 -7.41
N PRO A 304 -8.67 -4.71 -7.20
CA PRO A 304 -9.93 -4.82 -6.44
C PRO A 304 -9.77 -5.06 -4.93
N ALA A 305 -8.58 -5.36 -4.41
CA ALA A 305 -8.37 -5.76 -3.00
C ALA A 305 -8.97 -4.80 -1.95
N ILE A 306 -8.99 -3.49 -2.24
CA ILE A 306 -9.51 -2.45 -1.32
C ILE A 306 -11.05 -2.28 -1.39
N LEU A 307 -11.74 -2.96 -2.31
CA LEU A 307 -13.20 -2.89 -2.45
C LEU A 307 -13.90 -3.78 -1.41
N PRO A 308 -15.04 -3.34 -0.83
CA PRO A 308 -15.76 -4.10 0.19
C PRO A 308 -16.02 -5.56 -0.18
N ASN A 309 -15.94 -6.45 0.81
CA ASN A 309 -16.12 -7.91 0.72
C ASN A 309 -15.11 -8.65 -0.19
N VAL A 310 -14.01 -8.01 -0.60
CA VAL A 310 -12.87 -8.71 -1.21
C VAL A 310 -11.95 -9.21 -0.11
N LEU A 311 -11.46 -10.46 -0.22
CA LEU A 311 -10.44 -10.98 0.69
C LEU A 311 -9.08 -10.41 0.26
N ALA A 312 -8.69 -9.29 0.88
CA ALA A 312 -7.38 -8.70 0.68
C ALA A 312 -6.31 -9.53 1.39
N VAL A 313 -5.15 -9.74 0.74
CA VAL A 313 -4.09 -10.58 1.33
C VAL A 313 -2.77 -9.83 1.38
N GLY A 314 -2.30 -9.59 2.60
CA GLY A 314 -0.96 -9.08 2.88
C GLY A 314 0.05 -10.20 3.10
N MET A 315 1.34 -9.87 3.02
CA MET A 315 2.42 -10.85 3.09
C MET A 315 3.06 -10.93 4.48
N MET A 316 3.16 -12.15 4.99
CA MET A 316 3.97 -12.54 6.13
C MET A 316 5.29 -13.18 5.67
N LYS A 317 6.37 -12.85 6.38
CA LYS A 317 7.70 -13.49 6.29
C LYS A 317 7.73 -14.84 7.00
N ASP A 318 8.78 -15.61 6.74
CA ASP A 318 9.08 -16.89 7.41
C ASP A 318 9.11 -16.76 8.95
N ASN A 319 9.52 -15.60 9.46
CA ASN A 319 9.61 -15.33 10.90
C ASN A 319 8.32 -14.76 11.53
N GLY A 320 7.17 -14.86 10.83
CA GLY A 320 5.87 -14.45 11.37
C GLY A 320 5.64 -12.93 11.44
N GLN A 321 6.52 -12.13 10.83
CA GLN A 321 6.43 -10.66 10.73
C GLN A 321 5.80 -10.24 9.40
N PRO A 322 5.09 -9.10 9.32
CA PRO A 322 4.67 -8.54 8.04
C PRO A 322 5.88 -8.15 7.17
N ALA A 323 5.74 -8.28 5.85
CA ALA A 323 6.72 -7.76 4.90
C ALA A 323 6.68 -6.22 4.88
N ASN A 324 7.83 -5.56 5.01
CA ASN A 324 7.93 -4.10 5.08
C ASN A 324 7.33 -3.39 3.85
N TYR A 325 7.29 -4.08 2.71
CA TYR A 325 6.68 -3.60 1.47
C TYR A 325 5.20 -3.98 1.31
N SER A 326 4.64 -4.88 2.13
CA SER A 326 3.22 -5.24 2.05
C SER A 326 2.37 -4.00 2.37
N ASN A 327 1.40 -3.70 1.50
CA ASN A 327 0.43 -2.63 1.75
C ASN A 327 -0.53 -3.04 2.88
N TRP A 328 -0.98 -2.03 3.62
CA TRP A 328 -1.80 -2.12 4.83
C TRP A 328 -2.64 -0.84 4.97
N GLY A 329 -3.51 -0.76 5.99
CA GLY A 329 -4.35 0.43 6.22
C GLY A 329 -5.62 0.47 5.36
N GLY A 330 -6.43 1.52 5.54
CA GLY A 330 -7.74 1.65 4.89
C GLY A 330 -8.64 0.44 5.17
N GLN A 331 -9.44 0.04 4.18
CA GLN A 331 -10.32 -1.13 4.27
C GLN A 331 -9.57 -2.45 4.53
N TYR A 332 -8.25 -2.54 4.28
CA TYR A 332 -7.50 -3.76 4.61
C TYR A 332 -7.52 -4.09 6.12
N GLN A 333 -7.80 -3.12 7.01
CA GLN A 333 -7.97 -3.38 8.45
C GLN A 333 -9.28 -4.09 8.81
N GLU A 334 -10.26 -4.12 7.90
CA GLU A 334 -11.60 -4.70 8.12
C GLU A 334 -11.81 -6.00 7.33
N GLN A 335 -11.09 -6.19 6.22
CA GLN A 335 -11.25 -7.35 5.32
C GLN A 335 -9.95 -7.99 4.83
N GLY A 336 -8.79 -7.58 5.39
CA GLY A 336 -7.48 -8.09 5.00
C GLY A 336 -6.93 -9.14 5.95
N ILE A 337 -6.21 -10.14 5.42
CA ILE A 337 -5.53 -11.19 6.20
C ILE A 337 -4.05 -11.28 5.81
N LEU A 338 -3.17 -11.56 6.78
CA LEU A 338 -1.74 -11.73 6.56
C LEU A 338 -1.39 -13.21 6.43
N ALA A 339 -0.87 -13.61 5.26
CA ALA A 339 -0.53 -15.01 4.96
C ALA A 339 0.94 -15.15 4.52
N PRO A 340 1.60 -16.31 4.70
CA PRO A 340 2.96 -16.55 4.24
C PRO A 340 3.18 -16.16 2.77
N GLY A 341 4.33 -15.56 2.46
CA GLY A 341 4.70 -15.18 1.09
C GLY A 341 6.20 -15.01 0.86
N GLU A 342 7.06 -15.49 1.77
CA GLU A 342 8.51 -15.54 1.61
C GLU A 342 8.95 -16.98 1.27
N ASN A 343 10.02 -17.15 0.48
CA ASN A 343 10.60 -18.45 0.14
C ASN A 343 9.62 -19.50 -0.46
N ILE A 344 8.53 -19.06 -1.08
CA ILE A 344 7.47 -19.92 -1.63
C ILE A 344 8.00 -20.65 -2.86
N LEU A 345 7.83 -21.98 -2.90
CA LEU A 345 8.23 -22.81 -4.04
C LEU A 345 7.21 -22.66 -5.19
N ALA A 346 7.70 -22.39 -6.39
CA ALA A 346 6.90 -22.13 -7.59
C ALA A 346 7.62 -22.58 -8.86
N ALA A 347 6.87 -22.92 -9.91
CA ALA A 347 7.41 -23.25 -11.23
C ALA A 347 7.70 -21.97 -12.04
N GLU A 348 8.55 -22.09 -13.06
CA GLU A 348 8.87 -21.02 -14.00
C GLU A 348 8.61 -21.43 -15.47
N PRO A 349 8.42 -20.45 -16.38
CA PRO A 349 8.34 -20.71 -17.81
C PRO A 349 9.65 -21.32 -18.35
N GLY A 350 9.55 -22.17 -19.37
CA GLY A 350 10.70 -22.89 -19.95
C GLY A 350 11.46 -23.88 -19.05
N SER A 351 10.98 -24.27 -17.86
CA SER A 351 11.73 -25.19 -16.97
C SER A 351 10.88 -25.94 -15.92
N ASP A 352 11.07 -27.26 -15.82
CA ASP A 352 10.49 -28.07 -14.74
C ASP A 352 11.26 -27.98 -13.41
N GLU A 353 12.48 -27.41 -13.39
CA GLU A 353 13.18 -27.08 -12.13
C GLU A 353 12.46 -25.93 -11.41
N PRO A 354 12.07 -26.10 -10.13
CA PRO A 354 11.31 -25.10 -9.39
C PRO A 354 12.20 -24.03 -8.76
N VAL A 355 11.67 -22.81 -8.66
CA VAL A 355 12.33 -21.65 -8.04
C VAL A 355 11.65 -21.27 -6.72
N ARG A 356 12.35 -20.51 -5.86
CA ARG A 356 11.72 -19.89 -4.67
C ARG A 356 11.56 -18.40 -4.90
N GLN A 357 10.34 -17.90 -4.65
CA GLN A 357 9.94 -16.53 -4.91
C GLN A 357 9.37 -15.86 -3.64
N GLU A 358 9.13 -14.55 -3.68
CA GLU A 358 8.56 -13.78 -2.56
C GLU A 358 7.59 -12.68 -3.04
N GLY A 359 6.54 -12.39 -2.26
CA GLY A 359 5.63 -11.25 -2.50
C GLY A 359 4.18 -11.49 -2.07
N THR A 360 3.39 -10.41 -1.91
CA THR A 360 1.93 -10.49 -1.64
C THR A 360 1.18 -11.30 -2.72
N SER A 361 1.66 -11.24 -3.96
CA SER A 361 1.18 -12.05 -5.08
C SER A 361 1.35 -13.56 -4.91
N LEU A 362 2.08 -14.05 -3.90
CA LEU A 362 2.18 -15.49 -3.57
C LEU A 362 1.38 -15.84 -2.30
N SER A 363 1.17 -14.86 -1.42
CA SER A 363 0.24 -14.96 -0.29
C SER A 363 -1.23 -15.03 -0.74
N ALA A 364 -1.61 -14.26 -1.76
CA ALA A 364 -2.99 -14.27 -2.27
C ALA A 364 -3.39 -15.62 -2.92
N PRO A 365 -2.54 -16.28 -3.75
CA PRO A 365 -2.76 -17.66 -4.22
C PRO A 365 -2.87 -18.67 -3.09
N LEU A 366 -2.04 -18.57 -2.04
CA LEU A 366 -2.15 -19.42 -0.85
C LEU A 366 -3.56 -19.33 -0.23
N MET A 367 -4.06 -18.11 0.02
CA MET A 367 -5.42 -17.90 0.53
C MET A 367 -6.51 -18.35 -0.44
N THR A 368 -6.26 -18.27 -1.76
CA THR A 368 -7.19 -18.75 -2.79
C THR A 368 -7.32 -20.26 -2.75
N GLY A 369 -6.19 -20.98 -2.72
CA GLY A 369 -6.15 -22.44 -2.60
C GLY A 369 -6.76 -22.92 -1.28
N LEU A 370 -6.43 -22.27 -0.16
CA LEU A 370 -7.02 -22.58 1.15
C LEU A 370 -8.54 -22.36 1.16
N SER A 371 -9.03 -21.30 0.53
CA SER A 371 -10.47 -21.07 0.36
C SER A 371 -11.14 -22.15 -0.51
N ALA A 372 -10.45 -22.63 -1.54
CA ALA A 372 -10.93 -23.73 -2.37
C ALA A 372 -10.99 -25.06 -1.60
N LEU A 373 -10.01 -25.35 -0.72
CA LEU A 373 -10.07 -26.49 0.20
C LEU A 373 -11.25 -26.35 1.17
N MET A 374 -11.47 -25.18 1.76
CA MET A 374 -12.62 -24.93 2.66
C MET A 374 -13.98 -25.13 1.97
N MET A 375 -14.14 -24.67 0.72
CA MET A 375 -15.33 -24.95 -0.08
C MET A 375 -15.45 -26.44 -0.45
N SER A 376 -14.32 -27.13 -0.66
CA SER A 376 -14.30 -28.58 -0.90
C SER A 376 -14.73 -29.37 0.35
N VAL A 377 -14.40 -28.90 1.56
CA VAL A 377 -14.93 -29.45 2.83
C VAL A 377 -16.45 -29.28 2.93
N GLN A 378 -17.01 -28.13 2.51
CA GLN A 378 -18.47 -27.94 2.43
C GLN A 378 -19.11 -28.97 1.49
N LEU A 379 -18.55 -29.15 0.28
CA LEU A 379 -19.03 -30.16 -0.68
C LEU A 379 -18.93 -31.60 -0.15
N GLN A 380 -17.88 -31.95 0.60
CA GLN A 380 -17.73 -33.26 1.26
C GLN A 380 -18.78 -33.48 2.36
N ARG A 381 -19.27 -32.40 3.00
CA ARG A 381 -20.35 -32.44 4.01
C ARG A 381 -21.75 -32.49 3.38
N GLY A 382 -21.86 -32.41 2.04
CA GLY A 382 -23.14 -32.29 1.33
C GLY A 382 -23.72 -30.87 1.33
N GLU A 383 -22.93 -29.88 1.72
CA GLU A 383 -23.31 -28.46 1.73
C GLU A 383 -22.97 -27.80 0.38
N GLN A 384 -23.61 -26.67 0.08
CA GLN A 384 -23.24 -25.84 -1.06
C GLN A 384 -22.02 -24.96 -0.70
N PRO A 385 -21.10 -24.68 -1.64
CA PRO A 385 -20.01 -23.73 -1.44
C PRO A 385 -20.55 -22.36 -1.04
N ASN A 386 -20.04 -21.77 0.04
CA ASN A 386 -20.46 -20.45 0.51
C ASN A 386 -19.23 -19.55 0.70
N ALA A 387 -19.01 -18.67 -0.29
CA ALA A 387 -17.90 -17.72 -0.33
C ALA A 387 -17.81 -16.84 0.92
N GLU A 388 -18.93 -16.28 1.37
CA GLU A 388 -18.94 -15.34 2.49
C GLU A 388 -18.68 -16.05 3.82
N ALA A 389 -19.22 -17.27 4.01
CA ALA A 389 -18.91 -18.09 5.16
C ALA A 389 -17.42 -18.46 5.22
N VAL A 390 -16.79 -18.78 4.08
CA VAL A 390 -15.34 -19.05 4.01
C VAL A 390 -14.51 -17.78 4.27
N ARG A 391 -14.89 -16.64 3.67
CA ARG A 391 -14.23 -15.33 3.88
C ARG A 391 -14.26 -14.93 5.36
N MET A 392 -15.44 -14.97 5.97
CA MET A 392 -15.63 -14.59 7.37
C MET A 392 -15.03 -15.61 8.34
N ALA A 393 -14.97 -16.91 8.00
CA ALA A 393 -14.26 -17.90 8.80
C ALA A 393 -12.75 -17.60 8.87
N PHE A 394 -12.12 -17.21 7.76
CA PHE A 394 -10.71 -16.79 7.80
C PHE A 394 -10.53 -15.50 8.62
N LEU A 395 -11.28 -14.44 8.32
CA LEU A 395 -11.13 -13.14 9.00
C LEU A 395 -11.42 -13.23 10.51
N ASN A 396 -12.52 -13.86 10.92
CA ASN A 396 -12.89 -13.99 12.34
C ASN A 396 -11.98 -14.95 13.12
N SER A 397 -11.15 -15.76 12.44
CA SER A 397 -10.16 -16.64 13.07
C SER A 397 -8.75 -16.05 13.12
N ALA A 398 -8.49 -14.98 12.37
CA ALA A 398 -7.16 -14.43 12.18
C ALA A 398 -6.54 -14.01 13.53
N ILE A 399 -5.26 -14.31 13.72
CA ILE A 399 -4.55 -14.08 14.99
C ILE A 399 -3.94 -12.68 14.94
N PRO A 400 -4.37 -11.71 15.77
CA PRO A 400 -3.77 -10.38 15.78
C PRO A 400 -2.27 -10.43 16.09
N CYS A 401 -1.52 -9.47 15.57
CA CYS A 401 -0.10 -9.34 15.91
C CYS A 401 0.09 -8.79 17.32
N ASP A 402 1.00 -9.40 18.09
CA ASP A 402 1.41 -8.89 19.39
C ASP A 402 2.23 -7.59 19.21
N PRO A 403 1.84 -6.46 19.82
CA PRO A 403 2.62 -5.21 19.80
C PRO A 403 4.02 -5.32 20.42
N GLN A 404 4.33 -6.40 21.15
CA GLN A 404 5.68 -6.69 21.64
C GLN A 404 6.55 -7.41 20.58
N GLU A 405 5.93 -8.09 19.61
CA GLU A 405 6.64 -8.72 18.48
C GLU A 405 6.71 -7.81 17.25
N VAL A 406 5.66 -7.04 16.97
CA VAL A 406 5.49 -6.26 15.73
C VAL A 406 5.31 -4.79 16.07
N ALA A 407 6.25 -3.95 15.62
CA ALA A 407 6.28 -2.51 15.96
C ALA A 407 5.10 -1.69 15.38
N GLU A 408 4.48 -2.18 14.32
CA GLU A 408 3.31 -1.60 13.64
C GLU A 408 2.28 -2.73 13.44
N PRO A 409 1.53 -3.14 14.49
CA PRO A 409 0.61 -4.29 14.45
C PRO A 409 -0.44 -4.20 13.34
N GLU A 410 -0.85 -2.98 12.99
CA GLU A 410 -1.74 -2.63 11.89
C GLU A 410 -1.22 -3.04 10.49
N ARG A 411 0.09 -3.33 10.35
CA ARG A 411 0.61 -3.98 9.13
C ARG A 411 0.15 -5.44 8.98
N CYS A 412 -0.40 -6.05 10.04
CA CYS A 412 -0.93 -7.41 10.02
C CYS A 412 -2.40 -7.52 9.59
N LEU A 413 -3.03 -6.39 9.24
CA LEU A 413 -4.44 -6.35 8.81
C LEU A 413 -5.35 -6.87 9.93
N VAL A 414 -6.40 -7.65 9.64
CA VAL A 414 -7.22 -8.30 10.69
C VAL A 414 -6.39 -9.30 11.51
N GLY A 415 -5.36 -9.91 10.92
CA GLY A 415 -4.41 -10.77 11.62
C GLY A 415 -3.68 -11.79 10.74
N LYS A 416 -2.81 -12.59 11.36
CA LYS A 416 -2.09 -13.73 10.78
C LYS A 416 -3.05 -14.89 10.49
N LEU A 417 -2.84 -15.59 9.38
CA LEU A 417 -3.59 -16.79 8.96
C LEU A 417 -3.71 -17.87 10.06
N ASN A 418 -4.94 -18.35 10.29
CA ASN A 418 -5.27 -19.41 11.24
C ASN A 418 -6.15 -20.49 10.59
N ILE A 419 -5.54 -21.50 9.96
CA ILE A 419 -6.29 -22.55 9.25
C ILE A 419 -7.20 -23.35 10.19
N SER A 420 -6.69 -23.72 11.37
CA SER A 420 -7.45 -24.51 12.36
C SER A 420 -8.65 -23.76 12.92
N GLY A 421 -8.51 -22.45 13.20
CA GLY A 421 -9.61 -21.60 13.64
C GLY A 421 -10.66 -21.38 12.55
N ALA A 422 -10.22 -21.12 11.31
CA ALA A 422 -11.14 -20.98 10.17
C ALA A 422 -11.93 -22.28 9.93
N TYR A 423 -11.26 -23.44 9.97
CA TYR A 423 -11.90 -24.75 9.88
C TYR A 423 -12.91 -24.95 11.02
N GLN A 424 -12.57 -24.56 12.26
CA GLN A 424 -13.49 -24.68 13.40
C GLN A 424 -14.72 -23.79 13.27
N LEU A 425 -14.57 -22.53 12.83
CA LEU A 425 -15.70 -21.63 12.59
C LEU A 425 -16.59 -22.13 11.43
N LEU A 426 -16.01 -22.73 10.39
CA LEU A 426 -16.75 -23.20 9.22
C LEU A 426 -17.45 -24.57 9.45
N THR A 427 -16.92 -25.42 10.34
CA THR A 427 -17.38 -26.81 10.52
C THR A 427 -17.98 -27.12 11.90
N GLY A 428 -17.78 -26.26 12.89
CA GLY A 428 -18.08 -26.54 14.30
C GLY A 428 -17.17 -27.61 14.94
N LYS A 429 -16.13 -28.08 14.24
CA LYS A 429 -15.22 -29.15 14.69
C LYS A 429 -13.78 -28.65 14.74
N SER A 430 -13.05 -28.99 15.80
CA SER A 430 -11.61 -28.74 15.86
C SER A 430 -10.88 -29.53 14.77
N LEU A 431 -9.91 -28.89 14.13
CA LEU A 431 -8.99 -29.57 13.21
C LEU A 431 -8.02 -30.42 14.03
N LEU A 432 -8.13 -31.76 13.94
CA LEU A 432 -7.35 -32.69 14.75
C LEU A 432 -5.90 -32.74 14.25
N SER A 433 -4.95 -32.32 15.09
CA SER A 433 -3.54 -32.34 14.68
C SER A 433 -3.01 -33.76 14.52
N ILE A 434 -2.52 -34.05 13.31
CA ILE A 434 -1.90 -35.32 12.98
C ILE A 434 -0.44 -35.21 13.39
N GLN A 435 -0.07 -35.79 14.54
CA GLN A 435 1.35 -35.96 14.87
C GLN A 435 2.03 -36.71 13.72
N PRO A 436 3.12 -36.17 13.13
CA PRO A 436 3.79 -36.83 12.03
C PRO A 436 4.41 -38.13 12.52
N THR A 437 3.78 -39.26 12.21
CA THR A 437 4.33 -40.58 12.47
C THR A 437 5.67 -40.69 11.73
N HIS A 438 6.78 -40.79 12.47
CA HIS A 438 8.10 -40.95 11.87
C HIS A 438 8.09 -42.05 10.82
N THR A 439 8.35 -41.70 9.56
CA THR A 439 8.37 -42.63 8.43
C THR A 439 9.61 -43.52 8.52
N VAL A 440 9.55 -44.52 9.41
CA VAL A 440 10.55 -45.58 9.51
C VAL A 440 10.59 -46.30 8.17
N ARG A 441 11.69 -46.10 7.43
CA ARG A 441 11.96 -46.87 6.20
C ARG A 441 11.84 -48.36 6.52
N PRO A 442 11.09 -49.16 5.75
CA PRO A 442 11.01 -50.59 5.99
C PRO A 442 12.36 -51.25 5.69
N GLN A 443 13.16 -51.49 6.73
CA GLN A 443 14.26 -52.43 6.64
C GLN A 443 13.68 -53.85 6.63
N ILE A 444 13.92 -54.57 5.53
CA ILE A 444 13.62 -55.99 5.44
C ILE A 444 14.67 -56.73 6.26
N THR A 445 14.28 -57.22 7.43
CA THR A 445 15.11 -58.09 8.27
C THR A 445 14.28 -59.30 8.70
N LEU A 446 14.85 -60.49 8.58
CA LEU A 446 14.16 -61.77 8.82
C LEU A 446 13.91 -62.03 10.33
N PRO A 447 12.92 -62.86 10.69
CA PRO A 447 12.37 -62.87 12.04
C PRO A 447 13.19 -63.66 13.06
N THR A 448 13.17 -63.18 14.31
CA THR A 448 13.55 -63.96 15.49
C THR A 448 12.42 -63.88 16.53
N ASN A 449 11.91 -65.05 16.94
CA ASN A 449 10.86 -65.15 17.95
C ASN A 449 11.35 -64.71 19.35
N THR A 450 10.48 -64.03 20.11
CA THR A 450 10.22 -64.41 21.50
C THR A 450 8.85 -63.92 21.96
N ASN A 451 8.20 -64.71 22.82
CA ASN A 451 6.85 -64.42 23.33
C ASN A 451 6.89 -63.33 24.41
N SER A 452 5.82 -62.54 24.50
CA SER A 452 5.00 -62.54 25.73
C SER A 452 3.64 -61.88 25.50
N VAL A 453 2.61 -62.48 26.10
CA VAL A 453 1.25 -61.94 26.18
C VAL A 453 1.13 -61.19 27.50
N ASN A 454 0.36 -60.10 27.53
CA ASN A 454 -0.53 -59.87 28.66
C ASN A 454 -1.74 -58.99 28.30
N ILE A 455 -2.88 -59.39 28.84
CA ILE A 455 -4.17 -58.70 28.78
C ILE A 455 -4.42 -58.09 30.17
N SER A 456 -5.02 -56.90 30.24
CA SER A 456 -5.72 -56.41 31.43
C SER A 456 -6.88 -55.50 31.03
N GLU A 457 -7.97 -55.54 31.80
CA GLU A 457 -9.27 -54.96 31.44
C GLU A 457 -9.64 -53.71 32.26
N SER A 458 -10.62 -52.96 31.73
CA SER A 458 -11.76 -52.33 32.41
C SER A 458 -11.60 -51.58 33.74
N ALA A 459 -12.09 -50.33 33.74
CA ALA A 459 -12.89 -49.76 34.84
C ALA A 459 -13.96 -48.79 34.31
N VAL A 460 -15.18 -48.84 34.85
CA VAL A 460 -16.35 -48.01 34.47
C VAL A 460 -17.12 -47.60 35.74
N ILE A 461 -17.44 -46.32 35.92
CA ILE A 461 -18.41 -45.84 36.96
C ILE A 461 -19.18 -44.58 36.46
N SER A 462 -20.46 -44.46 36.83
CA SER A 462 -21.43 -43.35 36.60
C SER A 462 -21.57 -42.45 37.85
N SER A 463 -22.32 -41.34 37.97
CA SER A 463 -23.19 -40.46 37.14
C SER A 463 -23.30 -39.09 37.90
N SER A 464 -24.24 -38.13 37.81
CA SER A 464 -25.62 -38.03 37.27
C SER A 464 -26.03 -36.55 37.06
N VAL A 465 -27.24 -36.32 36.52
CA VAL A 465 -27.98 -35.03 36.42
C VAL A 465 -29.33 -35.23 37.15
N PRO A 466 -29.91 -34.29 37.96
CA PRO A 466 -31.00 -33.37 37.50
C PRO A 466 -31.15 -32.04 38.35
N PRO A 467 -32.30 -31.29 38.43
CA PRO A 467 -32.68 -30.21 37.47
C PRO A 467 -33.34 -28.92 38.09
N ASN A 468 -34.01 -28.10 37.25
CA ASN A 468 -35.01 -27.02 37.52
C ASN A 468 -34.49 -25.67 38.12
N GLU A 469 -35.19 -24.50 38.03
CA GLU A 469 -36.58 -24.17 37.60
C GLU A 469 -36.74 -22.77 36.88
N VAL A 470 -37.93 -22.13 36.87
CA VAL A 470 -38.38 -21.12 35.87
C VAL A 470 -38.99 -19.80 36.44
N GLN A 471 -38.64 -18.62 35.85
CA GLN A 471 -39.42 -17.36 35.70
C GLN A 471 -38.56 -16.22 35.04
N GLY A 472 -39.06 -15.07 34.54
CA GLY A 472 -40.45 -14.63 34.28
C GLY A 472 -40.62 -13.09 34.04
N SER A 473 -41.69 -12.69 33.32
CA SER A 473 -42.27 -11.31 33.17
C SER A 473 -41.67 -10.26 32.21
N THR A 474 -42.54 -9.33 31.76
CA THR A 474 -42.44 -8.35 30.65
C THR A 474 -42.36 -6.87 31.08
N ALA A 475 -41.86 -5.99 30.20
CA ALA A 475 -42.33 -4.60 30.06
C ALA A 475 -42.06 -4.02 28.64
N THR A 476 -42.75 -2.94 28.25
CA THR A 476 -42.62 -2.28 26.93
C THR A 476 -42.87 -0.77 27.06
N GLN A 477 -42.20 0.07 26.27
CA GLN A 477 -42.65 1.46 26.06
C GLN A 477 -42.25 2.01 24.68
N LEU A 478 -43.17 2.77 24.08
CA LEU A 478 -42.93 3.64 22.92
C LEU A 478 -42.78 5.09 23.41
N VAL A 479 -42.08 5.93 22.65
CA VAL A 479 -42.30 7.39 22.64
C VAL A 479 -42.40 7.86 21.19
N THR A 480 -43.43 8.64 20.87
CA THR A 480 -43.74 9.15 19.53
C THR A 480 -43.27 10.59 19.33
N ALA A 481 -43.13 11.00 18.07
CA ALA A 481 -42.79 12.37 17.69
C ALA A 481 -43.98 13.33 17.81
N SER A 482 -43.70 14.63 17.80
CA SER A 482 -44.67 15.69 17.46
C SER A 482 -43.93 16.89 16.86
N ALA A 483 -44.55 17.53 15.87
CA ALA A 483 -44.05 18.72 15.20
C ALA A 483 -45.10 19.85 15.31
N THR A 484 -44.68 21.10 15.08
CA THR A 484 -45.56 22.25 14.97
C THR A 484 -45.21 23.10 13.74
N LEU A 485 -46.22 23.73 13.15
CA LEU A 485 -46.15 24.54 11.93
C LEU A 485 -47.00 25.81 12.14
N ALA A 486 -46.43 26.99 11.84
CA ALA A 486 -47.08 28.30 11.71
C ALA A 486 -46.02 29.36 11.34
N ASP A 487 -46.27 30.43 10.57
CA ASP A 487 -47.30 30.66 9.54
C ASP A 487 -46.82 31.80 8.57
N ILE A 488 -47.66 32.21 7.62
CA ILE A 488 -47.34 32.95 6.37
C ILE A 488 -47.40 34.49 6.48
N SER A 489 -46.52 35.20 5.76
CA SER A 489 -46.83 36.54 5.17
C SER A 489 -45.88 36.90 4.00
N SER A 490 -46.22 37.91 3.20
CA SER A 490 -45.53 38.39 1.97
C SER A 490 -46.01 39.83 1.62
N PRO A 491 -45.55 40.55 0.56
CA PRO A 491 -44.51 40.27 -0.43
C PRO A 491 -43.53 41.46 -0.76
N ALA A 492 -42.56 41.17 -1.65
CA ALA A 492 -41.96 42.06 -2.66
C ALA A 492 -41.19 43.36 -2.29
N ALA A 493 -39.88 43.36 -2.54
CA ALA A 493 -39.11 44.52 -3.02
C ALA A 493 -37.95 44.05 -3.93
N LEU A 494 -37.76 44.68 -5.10
CA LEU A 494 -36.68 44.38 -6.04
C LEU A 494 -35.55 45.41 -5.89
N THR A 495 -34.39 45.00 -5.36
CA THR A 495 -33.13 45.77 -5.42
C THR A 495 -31.94 44.85 -5.67
N SER A 496 -30.92 45.37 -6.36
CA SER A 496 -29.85 44.57 -6.98
C SER A 496 -28.49 44.71 -6.28
N SER A 497 -28.20 43.84 -5.31
CA SER A 497 -26.83 43.63 -4.79
C SER A 497 -26.74 42.36 -3.92
N THR A 498 -26.77 41.17 -4.55
CA THR A 498 -26.79 39.88 -3.83
C THR A 498 -25.41 39.46 -3.30
N ILE A 499 -24.83 40.27 -2.41
CA ILE A 499 -23.76 39.83 -1.52
C ILE A 499 -24.40 38.99 -0.42
N THR A 500 -24.63 37.71 -0.69
CA THR A 500 -25.07 36.75 0.34
C THR A 500 -23.93 36.59 1.35
N PRO A 501 -24.15 36.87 2.65
CA PRO A 501 -23.13 36.63 3.67
C PRO A 501 -22.80 35.14 3.72
N SER A 502 -21.58 34.77 3.37
CA SER A 502 -21.08 33.42 3.64
C SER A 502 -20.94 33.25 5.15
N ALA A 503 -21.36 32.12 5.70
CA ALA A 503 -21.02 31.80 7.07
C ALA A 503 -19.50 31.64 7.20
N VAL A 504 -18.97 32.04 8.36
CA VAL A 504 -17.59 31.76 8.76
C VAL A 504 -17.60 30.43 9.51
N SER A 505 -17.13 29.38 8.85
CA SER A 505 -16.83 28.11 9.52
C SER A 505 -15.34 28.12 9.90
N ASN A 506 -15.00 27.51 11.03
CA ASN A 506 -13.61 27.20 11.40
C ASN A 506 -12.97 26.11 10.50
N LYS A 507 -13.52 25.83 9.33
CA LYS A 507 -13.04 24.80 8.39
C LYS A 507 -12.34 25.52 7.25
N VAL A 508 -11.18 25.02 6.86
CA VAL A 508 -10.38 25.59 5.79
C VAL A 508 -10.18 24.55 4.69
N TYR A 509 -10.29 24.98 3.44
CA TYR A 509 -9.83 24.23 2.28
C TYR A 509 -8.99 25.17 1.42
N ALA A 510 -7.67 25.13 1.61
CA ALA A 510 -6.73 26.09 1.03
C ALA A 510 -5.88 25.46 -0.08
N LEU A 511 -5.42 26.29 -1.02
CA LEU A 511 -4.48 25.90 -2.09
C LEU A 511 -3.17 26.65 -1.94
N GLY A 512 -2.06 26.07 -2.40
CA GLY A 512 -0.75 26.71 -2.32
C GLY A 512 0.41 25.79 -2.66
N THR A 513 1.54 25.99 -1.97
CA THR A 513 2.72 25.11 -1.96
C THR A 513 3.14 24.82 -0.52
N ILE A 514 3.65 23.62 -0.25
CA ILE A 514 4.24 23.25 1.03
C ILE A 514 5.59 23.94 1.21
N GLY A 515 5.86 24.41 2.41
CA GLY A 515 7.18 24.85 2.85
C GLY A 515 7.45 24.43 4.29
N TYR A 516 8.59 24.85 4.80
CA TYR A 516 8.99 24.65 6.19
C TYR A 516 9.70 25.90 6.71
N ASP A 517 9.61 26.12 8.02
CA ASP A 517 10.23 27.22 8.74
C ASP A 517 10.82 26.74 10.07
N PHE A 518 11.86 27.44 10.54
CA PHE A 518 12.59 27.06 11.76
C PHE A 518 12.04 27.70 13.02
N GLY A 519 11.33 28.83 12.96
CA GLY A 519 10.83 29.61 14.11
C GLY A 519 11.89 30.23 15.01
N SER A 520 13.08 29.62 15.15
CA SER A 520 14.19 30.12 15.95
C SER A 520 15.55 29.65 15.43
N GLU A 521 16.60 30.39 15.77
CA GLU A 521 17.99 30.12 15.42
C GLU A 521 18.47 28.77 15.99
N ALA A 522 18.06 28.44 17.21
CA ALA A 522 18.40 27.17 17.86
C ALA A 522 17.90 25.96 17.05
N ARG A 523 16.69 26.06 16.46
CA ARG A 523 16.16 24.99 15.60
C ARG A 523 16.87 24.96 14.25
N ARG A 524 17.14 26.13 13.64
CA ARG A 524 17.95 26.22 12.40
C ARG A 524 19.34 25.60 12.57
N ASP A 525 20.02 25.90 13.68
CA ASP A 525 21.35 25.38 13.96
C ASP A 525 21.37 23.91 14.33
N THR A 526 20.26 23.36 14.84
CA THR A 526 20.08 21.90 14.97
C THR A 526 20.18 21.23 13.59
N PHE A 527 19.38 21.68 12.61
CA PHE A 527 19.45 21.13 11.24
C PHE A 527 20.82 21.39 10.58
N LYS A 528 21.42 22.57 10.78
CA LYS A 528 22.75 22.89 10.25
C LYS A 528 23.87 21.99 10.81
N GLN A 529 23.69 21.40 11.99
CA GLN A 529 24.64 20.47 12.61
C GLN A 529 24.36 19.00 12.27
N LEU A 530 23.09 18.61 12.09
CA LEU A 530 22.70 17.23 11.81
C LEU A 530 22.72 16.86 10.32
N MET A 531 22.48 17.83 9.42
CA MET A 531 22.48 17.59 7.98
C MET A 531 23.90 17.29 7.46
N PRO A 532 24.08 16.27 6.61
CA PRO A 532 25.39 15.92 6.05
C PRO A 532 25.88 16.94 5.01
N THR A 533 27.20 16.99 4.79
CA THR A 533 27.77 17.65 3.61
C THR A 533 27.38 16.92 2.33
N VAL A 534 27.07 17.67 1.27
CA VAL A 534 26.61 17.11 -0.01
C VAL A 534 27.72 17.24 -1.05
N SER A 535 27.95 16.19 -1.85
CA SER A 535 28.84 16.24 -2.99
C SER A 535 28.06 16.62 -4.24
N ILE A 536 28.39 17.74 -4.88
CA ILE A 536 27.83 18.18 -6.16
C ILE A 536 28.99 18.26 -7.15
N ASP A 537 28.94 17.46 -8.22
CA ASP A 537 30.00 17.33 -9.24
C ASP A 537 31.42 17.08 -8.67
N GLY A 538 31.50 16.40 -7.52
CA GLY A 538 32.75 16.11 -6.79
C GLY A 538 33.20 17.23 -5.83
N VAL A 539 32.49 18.36 -5.76
CA VAL A 539 32.74 19.44 -4.81
C VAL A 539 31.92 19.21 -3.54
N LEU A 540 32.58 19.21 -2.38
CA LEU A 540 31.91 19.12 -1.07
C LEU A 540 31.28 20.47 -0.70
N VAL A 541 29.96 20.52 -0.68
CA VAL A 541 29.14 21.67 -0.28
C VAL A 541 28.73 21.51 1.19
N PRO A 542 28.86 22.56 2.04
CA PRO A 542 28.41 22.51 3.42
C PRO A 542 26.87 22.39 3.50
N PRO A 543 26.33 21.74 4.55
CA PRO A 543 24.88 21.59 4.71
C PRO A 543 24.17 22.94 4.73
N ASN A 544 23.23 23.12 3.81
CA ASN A 544 22.35 24.29 3.75
C ASN A 544 20.92 23.89 4.12
N PRO A 545 20.44 24.16 5.33
CA PRO A 545 19.08 23.80 5.73
C PRO A 545 17.99 24.62 5.00
N TYR A 546 18.36 25.71 4.31
CA TYR A 546 17.46 26.47 3.43
C TYR A 546 17.35 25.89 2.01
N ASP A 547 18.17 24.89 1.65
CA ASP A 547 18.02 24.14 0.41
C ASP A 547 17.00 23.01 0.64
N ALA A 548 15.82 23.16 0.05
CA ALA A 548 14.73 22.20 0.19
C ALA A 548 15.11 20.80 -0.31
N SER A 549 16.04 20.68 -1.26
CA SER A 549 16.56 19.41 -1.75
C SER A 549 17.40 18.69 -0.69
N GLN A 550 18.27 19.44 -0.01
CA GLN A 550 19.07 18.90 1.10
C GLN A 550 18.18 18.56 2.30
N MET A 551 17.17 19.38 2.59
CA MET A 551 16.20 19.12 3.66
C MET A 551 15.37 17.86 3.37
N VAL A 552 14.86 17.67 2.14
CA VAL A 552 14.13 16.45 1.76
C VAL A 552 15.00 15.21 1.90
N ASN A 553 16.24 15.23 1.40
CA ASN A 553 17.18 14.11 1.53
C ASN A 553 17.50 13.78 3.00
N HIS A 554 17.63 14.80 3.86
CA HIS A 554 17.84 14.63 5.30
C HIS A 554 16.61 14.05 6.00
N LEU A 555 15.41 14.50 5.62
CA LEU A 555 14.14 14.02 6.18
C LEU A 555 13.75 12.62 5.69
N GLU A 556 14.18 12.19 4.50
CA GLU A 556 14.01 10.80 4.04
C GLU A 556 14.79 9.83 4.95
N LEU A 557 16.01 10.21 5.33
CA LEU A 557 16.85 9.44 6.24
C LEU A 557 16.41 9.56 7.71
N ASN A 558 15.89 10.74 8.11
CA ASN A 558 15.49 11.05 9.49
C ASN A 558 14.03 11.56 9.59
N PRO A 559 12.98 10.76 9.23
CA PRO A 559 11.60 11.28 9.12
C PRO A 559 11.04 11.91 10.40
N ALA A 560 11.52 11.46 11.56
CA ALA A 560 11.13 11.99 12.87
C ALA A 560 11.52 13.48 13.06
N GLU A 561 12.59 13.97 12.43
CA GLU A 561 13.00 15.38 12.53
C GLU A 561 12.02 16.33 11.84
N GLY A 562 11.20 15.83 10.91
CA GLY A 562 10.11 16.59 10.30
C GLY A 562 9.11 17.13 11.34
N LYS A 563 9.03 16.50 12.53
CA LYS A 563 8.19 16.95 13.66
C LYS A 563 8.74 18.18 14.37
N SER A 564 10.00 18.53 14.14
CA SER A 564 10.62 19.74 14.70
C SER A 564 10.25 20.99 13.89
N LEU A 565 10.11 20.86 12.57
CA LEU A 565 9.86 21.97 11.65
C LEU A 565 8.44 22.55 11.81
N ILE A 566 8.31 23.86 11.60
CA ILE A 566 7.01 24.49 11.37
C ILE A 566 6.69 24.28 9.88
N TRP A 567 5.77 23.38 9.56
CA TRP A 567 5.33 23.21 8.18
C TRP A 567 4.41 24.36 7.79
N THR A 568 4.58 24.91 6.59
CA THR A 568 3.77 26.02 6.09
C THR A 568 2.99 25.62 4.83
N LEU A 569 1.77 26.16 4.70
CA LEU A 569 1.15 26.34 3.39
C LEU A 569 1.37 27.78 2.95
N ASN A 570 1.89 27.94 1.75
CA ASN A 570 2.26 29.23 1.18
C ASN A 570 1.41 29.50 -0.07
N GLN A 571 0.98 30.74 -0.28
CA GLN A 571 0.47 31.19 -1.57
C GLN A 571 1.56 32.03 -2.25
N GLU A 572 2.05 31.53 -3.39
CA GLU A 572 3.34 31.93 -3.96
C GLU A 572 4.45 31.83 -2.89
N LEU A 573 5.10 32.94 -2.53
CA LEU A 573 6.16 33.02 -1.53
C LEU A 573 5.66 33.50 -0.14
N THR A 574 4.34 33.57 0.09
CA THR A 574 3.77 34.08 1.35
C THR A 574 3.15 32.95 2.18
N PRO A 575 3.71 32.61 3.36
CA PRO A 575 3.06 31.72 4.32
C PRO A 575 1.68 32.26 4.74
N ILE A 576 0.65 31.42 4.60
CA ILE A 576 -0.74 31.75 4.99
C ILE A 576 -1.24 30.90 6.17
N TYR A 577 -0.67 29.70 6.37
CA TYR A 577 -0.98 28.81 7.50
C TYR A 577 0.26 28.09 7.98
N ALA A 578 0.40 27.96 9.30
CA ALA A 578 1.22 26.89 9.89
C ALA A 578 0.37 25.61 9.97
N LEU A 579 0.92 24.48 9.52
CA LEU A 579 0.23 23.21 9.41
C LEU A 579 0.57 22.31 10.61
N GLU A 580 -0.44 21.92 11.39
CA GLU A 580 -0.25 21.07 12.57
C GLU A 580 -0.98 19.71 12.42
N PRO A 581 -0.24 18.61 12.21
CA PRO A 581 -0.78 17.26 12.25
C PRO A 581 -1.39 16.88 13.60
N GLN A 582 -2.66 16.48 13.63
CA GLN A 582 -3.30 16.00 14.87
C GLN A 582 -2.81 14.59 15.25
N LYS A 583 -2.61 14.39 16.57
CA LYS A 583 -1.89 13.25 17.16
C LYS A 583 -2.28 11.85 16.66
N ALA A 584 -3.55 11.63 16.28
CA ALA A 584 -4.05 10.33 15.84
C ALA A 584 -3.56 9.88 14.46
N PHE A 585 -3.15 10.81 13.59
CA PHE A 585 -2.66 10.55 12.23
C PHE A 585 -1.42 11.39 11.91
N ALA A 586 -0.65 11.75 12.94
CA ALA A 586 0.38 12.75 12.82
C ALA A 586 1.54 12.29 11.92
N ASN A 587 1.94 11.02 12.03
CA ASN A 587 3.07 10.46 11.28
C ASN A 587 2.78 10.45 9.77
N GLU A 588 1.56 10.06 9.42
CA GLU A 588 1.05 9.92 8.07
C GLU A 588 0.93 11.27 7.38
N ILE A 589 0.44 12.28 8.11
CA ILE A 589 0.38 13.66 7.60
C ILE A 589 1.79 14.24 7.45
N TYR A 590 2.73 14.02 8.39
CA TYR A 590 4.12 14.45 8.22
C TYR A 590 4.78 13.78 7.00
N ALA A 591 4.54 12.48 6.77
CA ALA A 591 5.03 11.77 5.59
C ALA A 591 4.41 12.31 4.28
N VAL A 592 3.12 12.66 4.27
CA VAL A 592 2.50 13.34 3.12
C VAL A 592 3.09 14.74 2.91
N LEU A 593 3.33 15.53 3.96
CA LEU A 593 3.97 16.85 3.83
C LEU A 593 5.40 16.76 3.29
N GLN A 594 6.17 15.76 3.72
CA GLN A 594 7.50 15.44 3.18
C GLN A 594 7.42 15.03 1.70
N MET A 595 6.47 14.17 1.31
CA MET A 595 6.25 13.75 -0.07
C MET A 595 5.80 14.89 -0.99
N LEU A 596 4.92 15.78 -0.52
CA LEU A 596 4.50 16.97 -1.25
C LEU A 596 5.68 17.94 -1.49
N LEU A 597 6.53 18.15 -0.48
CA LEU A 597 7.76 18.95 -0.61
C LEU A 597 8.76 18.28 -1.57
N ALA A 598 8.93 16.96 -1.49
CA ALA A 598 9.81 16.18 -2.36
C ALA A 598 9.35 16.19 -3.84
N GLY A 599 8.05 16.29 -4.09
CA GLY A 599 7.49 16.49 -5.44
C GLY A 599 7.67 17.91 -5.97
N GLN A 600 7.62 18.93 -5.10
CA GLN A 600 7.82 20.33 -5.50
C GLN A 600 9.26 20.65 -5.93
N ILE A 601 10.26 19.95 -5.37
CA ILE A 601 11.68 20.13 -5.75
C ILE A 601 12.09 19.36 -7.03
N GLN A 602 11.19 18.56 -7.62
CA GLN A 602 11.48 17.89 -8.89
C GLN A 602 11.60 18.92 -10.02
N PRO A 603 12.40 18.68 -11.07
CA PRO A 603 12.47 19.55 -12.24
C PRO A 603 11.09 19.81 -12.84
N GLU A 604 10.80 21.04 -13.30
CA GLU A 604 9.49 21.40 -13.90
C GLU A 604 9.10 20.55 -15.12
N SER A 605 10.05 19.84 -15.74
CA SER A 605 9.84 18.91 -16.85
C SER A 605 9.54 17.46 -16.41
N SER A 606 9.50 17.18 -15.11
CA SER A 606 9.23 15.85 -14.56
C SER A 606 7.73 15.61 -14.43
N ASP A 607 7.28 14.38 -14.68
CA ASP A 607 5.90 13.95 -14.38
C ASP A 607 5.65 13.87 -12.86
N ALA A 608 6.71 13.69 -12.07
CA ALA A 608 6.64 13.69 -10.62
C ALA A 608 6.53 15.11 -10.00
N HIS A 609 6.70 16.18 -10.80
CA HIS A 609 6.68 17.56 -10.31
C HIS A 609 5.30 17.96 -9.79
N ILE A 610 5.23 18.25 -8.49
CA ILE A 610 4.03 18.76 -7.81
C ILE A 610 4.07 20.29 -7.90
N GLU A 611 3.26 20.85 -8.81
CA GLU A 611 3.25 22.30 -9.05
C GLU A 611 2.51 23.05 -7.94
N ARG A 612 1.40 22.47 -7.42
CA ARG A 612 0.53 23.03 -6.38
C ARG A 612 0.00 21.93 -5.46
N VAL A 613 -0.52 22.32 -4.30
CA VAL A 613 -1.19 21.42 -3.35
C VAL A 613 -2.54 21.95 -2.88
N SER A 614 -3.43 21.05 -2.47
CA SER A 614 -4.64 21.37 -1.70
C SER A 614 -4.53 20.85 -0.28
N ILE A 615 -4.90 21.63 0.73
CA ILE A 615 -4.83 21.26 2.16
C ILE A 615 -6.17 21.56 2.87
N PRO A 616 -6.90 20.53 3.31
CA PRO A 616 -8.08 20.65 4.17
C PRO A 616 -7.72 20.61 5.65
N GLY A 617 -8.39 21.40 6.49
CA GLY A 617 -8.20 21.34 7.94
C GLY A 617 -9.19 22.17 8.75
N THR A 618 -8.90 22.32 10.04
CA THR A 618 -9.68 23.15 10.97
C THR A 618 -8.80 24.27 11.52
N LEU A 619 -9.24 25.51 11.36
CA LEU A 619 -8.59 26.69 11.93
C LEU A 619 -8.67 26.61 13.46
N THR A 620 -7.55 26.89 14.14
CA THR A 620 -7.48 26.92 15.61
C THR A 620 -7.27 28.33 16.12
N ASP A 621 -7.55 28.56 17.41
CA ASP A 621 -7.33 29.84 18.08
C ASP A 621 -5.84 30.15 18.37
N ARG A 622 -4.91 29.35 17.81
CA ARG A 622 -3.45 29.54 17.94
C ARG A 622 -2.84 30.12 16.68
N THR A 623 -1.79 30.89 16.89
CA THR A 623 -0.84 31.34 15.88
C THR A 623 0.55 30.80 16.17
N VAL A 624 1.41 30.78 15.17
CA VAL A 624 2.85 30.51 15.28
C VAL A 624 3.61 31.69 14.66
N GLU A 625 4.67 32.12 15.34
CA GLU A 625 5.64 33.07 14.80
C GLU A 625 6.70 32.29 14.00
N LEU A 626 6.91 32.71 12.76
CA LEU A 626 7.92 32.16 11.84
C LEU A 626 9.27 32.84 12.06
N PHE A 627 10.34 32.27 11.51
CA PHE A 627 11.72 32.79 11.59
C PHE A 627 11.86 34.23 11.04
N SER A 628 10.90 34.68 10.22
CA SER A 628 10.80 36.06 9.69
C SER A 628 10.16 37.07 10.66
N GLY A 629 9.67 36.64 11.83
CA GLY A 629 8.78 37.42 12.69
C GLY A 629 7.34 37.51 12.18
N GLN A 630 7.00 36.85 11.06
CA GLN A 630 5.63 36.77 10.58
C GLN A 630 4.81 35.83 11.47
N VAL A 631 3.72 36.33 12.04
CA VAL A 631 2.76 35.51 12.80
C VAL A 631 1.68 34.96 11.86
N VAL A 632 1.52 33.65 11.80
CA VAL A 632 0.52 32.94 10.96
C VAL A 632 -0.42 32.08 11.80
N PRO A 633 -1.70 31.91 11.39
CA PRO A 633 -2.65 31.05 12.09
C PRO A 633 -2.31 29.56 11.92
N VAL A 634 -2.60 28.77 12.95
CA VAL A 634 -2.41 27.30 12.94
C VAL A 634 -3.65 26.60 12.40
N LEU A 635 -3.43 25.86 11.32
CA LEU A 635 -4.39 24.98 10.68
C LEU A 635 -4.16 23.53 11.15
N ALA A 636 -5.08 23.00 11.95
CA ALA A 636 -5.00 21.62 12.42
C ALA A 636 -5.47 20.64 11.33
N LEU A 637 -4.62 19.65 11.03
CA LEU A 637 -4.85 18.63 10.01
C LEU A 637 -5.32 17.33 10.68
N PRO A 638 -6.57 16.88 10.49
CA PRO A 638 -7.14 15.76 11.23
C PRO A 638 -6.86 14.38 10.60
N ASN A 639 -6.45 14.32 9.34
CA ASN A 639 -6.02 13.13 8.58
C ASN A 639 -5.61 13.58 7.16
N ILE A 640 -5.09 12.65 6.34
CA ILE A 640 -4.56 12.92 4.99
C ILE A 640 -5.63 13.17 3.90
N ARG A 641 -6.94 13.00 4.16
CA ARG A 641 -7.96 13.01 3.11
C ARG A 641 -8.14 14.39 2.48
N GLY A 642 -7.89 14.49 1.18
CA GLY A 642 -8.01 15.74 0.42
C GLY A 642 -6.70 16.55 0.38
N MET A 643 -5.63 16.04 1.00
CA MET A 643 -4.27 16.49 0.73
C MET A 643 -3.85 15.91 -0.64
N TYR A 644 -3.78 16.76 -1.66
CA TYR A 644 -3.42 16.36 -3.03
C TYR A 644 -2.27 17.21 -3.56
N GLY A 645 -1.35 16.58 -4.29
CA GLY A 645 -0.34 17.25 -5.11
C GLY A 645 -0.76 17.27 -6.58
N TRP A 646 -0.56 18.40 -7.26
CA TRP A 646 -1.03 18.64 -8.63
C TRP A 646 0.12 18.47 -9.63
N GLN A 647 0.22 17.29 -10.23
CA GLN A 647 1.18 16.97 -11.29
C GLN A 647 0.67 17.44 -12.67
N VAL A 648 0.84 18.73 -12.97
CA VAL A 648 0.26 19.38 -14.16
C VAL A 648 0.72 18.72 -15.47
N ASN A 649 1.98 18.28 -15.56
CA ASN A 649 2.51 17.65 -16.78
C ASN A 649 1.83 16.30 -17.06
N SER A 650 1.84 15.40 -16.07
CA SER A 650 1.18 14.09 -16.11
C SER A 650 -0.32 14.19 -16.47
N LEU A 651 -1.03 15.17 -15.88
CA LEU A 651 -2.43 15.44 -16.20
C LEU A 651 -2.62 15.92 -17.65
N VAL A 652 -1.74 16.79 -18.15
CA VAL A 652 -1.80 17.31 -19.52
C VAL A 652 -1.53 16.21 -20.55
N GLU A 653 -0.55 15.32 -20.30
CA GLU A 653 -0.28 14.18 -21.18
C GLU A 653 -1.45 13.17 -21.17
N ALA A 654 -2.00 12.84 -20.00
CA ALA A 654 -3.17 11.96 -19.88
C ALA A 654 -4.38 12.50 -20.68
N ALA A 655 -4.62 13.80 -20.63
CA ALA A 655 -5.69 14.44 -21.38
C ALA A 655 -5.47 14.43 -22.89
N VAL A 656 -4.27 14.81 -23.36
CA VAL A 656 -3.93 14.84 -24.80
C VAL A 656 -4.05 13.45 -25.42
N ASN A 657 -3.62 12.41 -24.71
CA ASN A 657 -3.74 11.01 -25.14
C ASN A 657 -5.20 10.52 -25.23
N THR A 658 -6.15 11.17 -24.54
CA THR A 658 -7.57 10.79 -24.54
C THR A 658 -8.32 11.29 -25.78
N VAL A 659 -7.92 12.45 -26.33
CA VAL A 659 -8.66 13.13 -27.42
C VAL A 659 -8.22 12.68 -28.81
N SER A 660 -6.93 12.41 -29.03
CA SER A 660 -6.42 12.21 -30.40
C SER A 660 -5.14 11.37 -30.48
N PRO A 661 -5.24 10.02 -30.50
CA PRO A 661 -4.12 9.15 -30.82
C PRO A 661 -3.57 9.33 -32.26
N GLU A 662 -4.30 10.04 -33.13
CA GLU A 662 -3.94 10.30 -34.54
C GLU A 662 -3.71 11.80 -34.87
N ALA A 663 -3.65 12.70 -33.87
CA ALA A 663 -3.44 14.13 -34.12
C ALA A 663 -2.05 14.44 -34.71
N SER A 664 -1.95 15.52 -35.50
CA SER A 664 -0.65 15.99 -35.97
C SER A 664 0.17 16.55 -34.80
N VAL A 665 1.51 16.44 -34.89
CA VAL A 665 2.41 16.93 -33.84
C VAL A 665 2.16 18.41 -33.48
N PRO A 666 1.97 19.34 -34.44
CA PRO A 666 1.55 20.72 -34.15
C PRO A 666 0.29 20.84 -33.28
N ASP A 667 -0.77 20.08 -33.58
CA ASP A 667 -2.05 20.16 -32.87
C ASP A 667 -1.90 19.71 -31.41
N SER A 668 -1.13 18.62 -31.20
CA SER A 668 -0.83 18.12 -29.86
C SER A 668 -0.05 19.14 -29.01
N VAL A 669 0.85 19.93 -29.62
CA VAL A 669 1.63 20.97 -28.92
C VAL A 669 0.76 22.20 -28.60
N ALA A 670 -0.16 22.56 -29.51
CA ALA A 670 -1.15 23.60 -29.25
C ALA A 670 -2.10 23.20 -28.11
N MET A 671 -2.63 21.97 -28.13
CA MET A 671 -3.49 21.43 -27.07
C MET A 671 -2.79 21.40 -25.70
N ARG A 672 -1.56 20.87 -25.63
CA ARG A 672 -0.74 20.88 -24.39
C ARG A 672 -0.62 22.28 -23.79
N ARG A 673 -0.29 23.28 -24.62
CA ARG A 673 -0.15 24.68 -24.21
C ARG A 673 -1.47 25.25 -23.69
N SER A 674 -2.57 25.04 -24.42
CA SER A 674 -3.88 25.57 -24.04
C SER A 674 -4.41 24.93 -22.75
N LEU A 675 -4.21 23.63 -22.56
CA LEU A 675 -4.62 22.93 -21.34
C LEU A 675 -3.76 23.34 -20.12
N LYS A 676 -2.42 23.43 -20.27
CA LYS A 676 -1.56 23.95 -19.18
C LYS A 676 -1.92 25.40 -18.84
N SER A 677 -2.21 26.24 -19.84
CA SER A 677 -2.69 27.62 -19.62
C SER A 677 -4.03 27.67 -18.89
N PHE A 678 -5.00 26.83 -19.27
CA PHE A 678 -6.29 26.70 -18.58
C PHE A 678 -6.13 26.29 -17.10
N LEU A 679 -5.37 25.21 -16.83
CA LEU A 679 -5.16 24.71 -15.47
C LEU A 679 -4.44 25.75 -14.59
N HIS A 680 -3.43 26.41 -15.14
CA HIS A 680 -2.70 27.48 -14.45
C HIS A 680 -3.64 28.66 -14.16
N ARG A 681 -4.42 29.13 -15.15
CA ARG A 681 -5.41 30.20 -14.94
C ARG A 681 -6.49 29.82 -13.92
N ILE A 682 -6.98 28.58 -13.92
CA ILE A 682 -7.92 28.08 -12.91
C ILE A 682 -7.34 28.16 -11.49
N TYR A 683 -6.05 27.88 -11.30
CA TYR A 683 -5.39 28.13 -10.01
C TYR A 683 -5.38 29.63 -9.67
N PHE A 684 -4.88 30.49 -10.56
CA PHE A 684 -4.74 31.93 -10.30
C PHE A 684 -6.07 32.67 -10.11
N ASP A 685 -7.10 32.36 -10.90
CA ASP A 685 -8.43 32.98 -10.82
C ASP A 685 -9.21 32.55 -9.56
N LEU A 686 -8.91 31.38 -8.97
CA LEU A 686 -9.69 30.80 -7.86
C LEU A 686 -8.98 30.73 -6.51
N ARG A 687 -7.64 30.72 -6.46
CA ARG A 687 -6.89 30.57 -5.21
C ARG A 687 -7.19 31.70 -4.22
N ASN A 688 -7.58 31.30 -3.01
CA ASN A 688 -7.95 32.20 -1.92
C ASN A 688 -7.61 31.55 -0.57
N LEU A 689 -7.85 32.26 0.55
CA LEU A 689 -7.51 31.74 1.90
C LEU A 689 -8.35 30.51 2.33
N GLY A 690 -9.46 30.22 1.65
CA GLY A 690 -10.21 28.99 1.85
C GLY A 690 -11.01 28.91 3.16
N GLN A 691 -11.29 30.04 3.81
CA GLN A 691 -11.99 30.07 5.11
C GLN A 691 -13.51 30.11 4.95
N LEU A 692 -14.02 31.05 4.14
CA LEU A 692 -15.45 31.19 3.87
C LEU A 692 -15.99 29.98 3.10
N ASP A 693 -17.28 29.69 3.23
CA ASP A 693 -17.92 28.58 2.50
C ASP A 693 -17.79 28.73 0.98
N ARG A 694 -17.98 29.96 0.48
CA ARG A 694 -17.78 30.32 -0.94
C ARG A 694 -16.33 30.09 -1.37
N ASP A 695 -15.39 30.40 -0.50
CA ASP A 695 -13.95 30.37 -0.73
C ASP A 695 -13.43 28.92 -0.77
N ARG A 696 -13.93 28.07 0.14
CA ARG A 696 -13.76 26.60 0.06
C ARG A 696 -14.36 26.02 -1.22
N ALA A 697 -15.54 26.49 -1.63
CA ALA A 697 -16.16 26.02 -2.87
C ALA A 697 -15.31 26.38 -4.10
N LEU A 698 -14.65 27.54 -4.10
CA LEU A 698 -13.73 27.94 -5.17
C LEU A 698 -12.42 27.16 -5.18
N ASN A 699 -11.74 27.05 -4.03
CA ASN A 699 -10.50 26.28 -3.94
C ASN A 699 -10.75 24.79 -4.28
N PHE A 700 -11.89 24.23 -3.86
CA PHE A 700 -12.30 22.87 -4.25
C PHE A 700 -12.75 22.78 -5.71
N ALA A 701 -13.33 23.83 -6.30
CA ALA A 701 -13.64 23.86 -7.73
C ALA A 701 -12.37 23.83 -8.60
N ALA A 702 -11.28 24.47 -8.18
CA ALA A 702 -9.99 24.35 -8.86
C ALA A 702 -9.43 22.92 -8.74
N THR A 703 -9.53 22.30 -7.57
CA THR A 703 -9.15 20.87 -7.38
C THR A 703 -9.99 19.95 -8.26
N ASN A 704 -11.31 20.16 -8.32
CA ASN A 704 -12.21 19.44 -9.22
C ASN A 704 -11.86 19.66 -10.70
N ALA A 705 -11.52 20.88 -11.09
CA ALA A 705 -11.16 21.19 -12.47
C ALA A 705 -9.82 20.55 -12.89
N PHE A 706 -8.89 20.38 -11.94
CA PHE A 706 -7.68 19.58 -12.11
C PHE A 706 -8.03 18.09 -12.23
N GLN A 707 -8.74 17.52 -11.26
CA GLN A 707 -9.11 16.09 -11.22
C GLN A 707 -10.06 15.66 -12.36
N ALA A 708 -10.81 16.59 -12.96
CA ALA A 708 -11.75 16.35 -14.05
C ALA A 708 -11.34 17.10 -15.34
N ALA A 709 -10.05 17.34 -15.57
CA ALA A 709 -9.55 18.11 -16.71
C ALA A 709 -10.09 17.63 -18.07
N SER A 710 -10.28 16.32 -18.23
CA SER A 710 -10.85 15.70 -19.43
C SER A 710 -12.30 16.10 -19.73
N THR A 711 -13.02 16.66 -18.76
CA THR A 711 -14.33 17.25 -18.99
C THR A 711 -14.27 18.50 -19.88
N PHE A 712 -13.13 19.21 -19.89
CA PHE A 712 -12.93 20.44 -20.67
C PHE A 712 -12.19 20.22 -21.99
N GLU A 713 -11.57 19.06 -22.21
CA GLU A 713 -10.85 18.69 -23.44
C GLU A 713 -11.62 19.11 -24.70
N LEU A 714 -12.89 18.72 -24.83
CA LEU A 714 -13.71 19.01 -26.00
C LEU A 714 -13.97 20.52 -26.23
N ALA A 715 -13.91 21.35 -25.19
CA ALA A 715 -13.96 22.81 -25.35
C ALA A 715 -12.60 23.34 -25.83
N ILE A 716 -11.53 22.98 -25.11
CA ILE A 716 -10.16 23.46 -25.34
C ILE A 716 -9.63 23.01 -26.72
N ALA A 717 -9.83 21.74 -27.08
CA ALA A 717 -9.51 21.16 -28.39
C ALA A 717 -10.21 21.89 -29.55
N SER A 718 -11.38 22.47 -29.27
CA SER A 718 -12.16 23.22 -30.26
C SER A 718 -11.85 24.74 -30.23
N GLY A 719 -10.72 25.15 -29.65
CA GLY A 719 -10.28 26.54 -29.60
C GLY A 719 -11.00 27.41 -28.57
N MET A 720 -11.74 26.83 -27.61
CA MET A 720 -12.46 27.63 -26.61
C MET A 720 -11.63 27.86 -25.35
N GLU A 721 -11.50 29.12 -24.94
CA GLU A 721 -10.82 29.55 -23.73
C GLU A 721 -11.80 29.82 -22.57
N LEU A 722 -11.29 29.89 -21.34
CA LEU A 722 -12.08 30.28 -20.17
C LEU A 722 -12.47 31.76 -20.25
N ASP A 723 -13.76 32.05 -20.16
CA ASP A 723 -14.37 33.38 -20.17
C ASP A 723 -14.43 33.91 -18.73
N SER A 724 -15.32 33.32 -17.93
CA SER A 724 -15.65 33.78 -16.58
C SER A 724 -15.98 32.62 -15.63
N ILE A 725 -15.82 32.85 -14.33
CA ILE A 725 -16.21 31.89 -13.28
C ILE A 725 -17.30 32.51 -12.39
N GLU A 726 -18.45 31.86 -12.31
CA GLU A 726 -19.58 32.29 -11.46
C GLU A 726 -19.78 31.32 -10.29
N VAL A 727 -20.17 31.86 -9.13
CA VAL A 727 -20.36 31.10 -7.89
C VAL A 727 -21.63 31.56 -7.20
N GLU A 728 -22.57 30.65 -7.02
CA GLU A 728 -23.86 30.92 -6.36
C GLU A 728 -24.20 29.82 -5.36
N LYS A 729 -25.10 30.11 -4.40
CA LYS A 729 -25.65 29.07 -3.53
C LYS A 729 -26.50 28.11 -4.37
N SER A 730 -26.21 26.81 -4.28
CA SER A 730 -26.94 25.82 -5.07
C SER A 730 -28.32 25.56 -4.46
N PRO A 731 -29.41 25.61 -5.26
CA PRO A 731 -30.71 25.10 -4.82
C PRO A 731 -30.75 23.57 -4.73
N PHE A 732 -29.78 22.88 -5.35
CA PHE A 732 -29.65 21.42 -5.28
C PHE A 732 -28.84 21.02 -4.05
N CYS A 733 -29.48 21.03 -2.89
CA CYS A 733 -28.83 20.77 -1.61
C CYS A 733 -29.68 19.90 -0.67
N ARG A 734 -29.04 19.05 0.13
CA ARG A 734 -29.70 18.30 1.19
C ARG A 734 -29.91 19.19 2.42
N LEU A 735 -30.87 18.82 3.28
CA LEU A 735 -31.00 19.46 4.59
C LEU A 735 -29.68 19.27 5.37
N ASN A 736 -29.19 20.34 5.99
CA ASN A 736 -27.89 20.45 6.68
C ASN A 736 -26.62 20.41 5.79
N SER A 737 -26.74 20.34 4.46
CA SER A 737 -25.61 20.53 3.52
C SER A 737 -25.35 22.02 3.23
N ASN A 738 -24.17 22.34 2.71
CA ASN A 738 -23.72 23.70 2.39
C ASN A 738 -23.27 23.79 0.92
N CYS A 739 -24.24 23.75 0.00
CA CYS A 739 -23.98 23.57 -1.42
C CYS A 739 -23.78 24.89 -2.18
N TRP A 740 -22.82 24.89 -3.11
CA TRP A 740 -22.52 25.98 -4.04
C TRP A 740 -22.45 25.45 -5.46
N ASP A 741 -23.08 26.15 -6.40
CA ASP A 741 -22.93 25.90 -7.83
C ASP A 741 -21.79 26.77 -8.34
N VAL A 742 -20.75 26.15 -8.88
CA VAL A 742 -19.62 26.83 -9.54
C VAL A 742 -19.70 26.58 -11.04
N LYS A 743 -19.80 27.66 -11.83
CA LYS A 743 -19.97 27.62 -13.29
C LYS A 743 -18.71 28.16 -13.96
N LEU A 744 -18.01 27.32 -14.70
CA LEU A 744 -16.93 27.72 -15.62
C LEU A 744 -17.55 27.97 -17.00
N LYS A 745 -17.47 29.20 -17.49
CA LYS A 745 -17.92 29.56 -18.85
C LYS A 745 -16.71 29.61 -19.77
N PHE A 746 -16.85 29.05 -20.97
CA PHE A 746 -15.85 29.08 -22.03
C PHE A 746 -16.42 29.80 -23.25
N PHE A 747 -15.57 30.54 -23.95
CA PHE A 747 -15.90 31.26 -25.18
C PHE A 747 -14.89 30.95 -26.29
N ASP A 748 -15.26 31.24 -27.52
CA ASP A 748 -14.38 31.13 -28.68
C ASP A 748 -13.84 32.54 -29.01
N PRO A 749 -12.52 32.79 -28.88
CA PRO A 749 -11.94 34.11 -29.10
C PRO A 749 -11.87 34.49 -30.58
N GLU A 750 -11.74 33.52 -31.49
CA GLU A 750 -11.66 33.76 -32.93
C GLU A 750 -13.06 33.92 -33.55
N ASN A 751 -14.03 33.12 -33.08
CA ASN A 751 -15.42 33.15 -33.54
C ASN A 751 -16.39 33.59 -32.44
N SER A 752 -16.40 34.89 -32.18
CA SER A 752 -17.31 35.50 -31.19
C SER A 752 -18.82 35.39 -31.50
N ARG A 753 -19.23 34.74 -32.61
CA ARG A 753 -20.64 34.37 -32.88
C ARG A 753 -21.02 32.98 -32.34
N ARG A 754 -20.04 32.18 -31.90
CA ARG A 754 -20.26 30.84 -31.37
C ARG A 754 -20.87 30.90 -29.96
N ALA A 755 -21.75 29.95 -29.66
CA ALA A 755 -22.37 29.81 -28.34
C ALA A 755 -21.32 29.50 -27.27
N LYS A 756 -21.41 30.16 -26.10
CA LYS A 756 -20.52 29.88 -24.96
C LYS A 756 -20.82 28.50 -24.39
N LYS A 757 -19.79 27.77 -23.96
CA LYS A 757 -19.95 26.48 -23.26
C LYS A 757 -19.94 26.71 -21.76
N VAL A 758 -20.88 26.13 -21.02
CA VAL A 758 -20.96 26.26 -19.56
C VAL A 758 -20.78 24.89 -18.94
N TYR A 759 -19.87 24.79 -17.97
CA TYR A 759 -19.65 23.62 -17.13
C TYR A 759 -19.99 23.98 -15.69
N ARG A 760 -20.85 23.19 -15.03
CA ARG A 760 -21.27 23.41 -13.65
C ARG A 760 -20.92 22.24 -12.74
N PHE A 761 -20.19 22.57 -11.68
CA PHE A 761 -20.00 21.74 -10.49
C PHE A 761 -21.02 22.17 -9.43
N THR A 762 -21.57 21.21 -8.69
CA THR A 762 -22.29 21.49 -7.44
C THR A 762 -21.44 20.91 -6.31
N ILE A 763 -21.03 21.73 -5.34
CA ILE A 763 -20.04 21.39 -4.31
C ILE A 763 -20.64 21.64 -2.92
N ASP A 764 -20.73 20.61 -2.09
CA ASP A 764 -21.09 20.72 -0.67
C ASP A 764 -19.83 20.92 0.18
N VAL A 765 -19.72 22.08 0.83
CA VAL A 765 -18.59 22.46 1.69
C VAL A 765 -18.87 22.30 3.19
N ALA A 766 -19.96 21.63 3.61
CA ALA A 766 -20.35 21.55 5.02
C ALA A 766 -19.26 20.93 5.93
N ASN A 767 -18.49 20.00 5.37
CA ASN A 767 -17.41 19.26 6.02
C ASN A 767 -16.01 19.83 5.70
N ILE A 768 -15.00 19.37 6.44
CA ILE A 768 -13.59 19.78 6.29
C ILE A 768 -13.05 19.42 4.90
N MET A 769 -13.50 18.28 4.37
CA MET A 769 -13.25 17.82 3.01
C MET A 769 -14.55 18.04 2.20
N PRO A 770 -14.63 19.00 1.27
CA PRO A 770 -15.82 19.25 0.45
C PRO A 770 -16.11 18.09 -0.51
N VAL A 771 -17.35 17.99 -1.01
CA VAL A 771 -17.74 16.90 -1.94
C VAL A 771 -18.54 17.39 -3.13
N THR A 772 -18.29 16.82 -4.30
CA THR A 772 -19.03 17.11 -5.54
C THR A 772 -20.35 16.33 -5.56
N LEU A 773 -21.47 17.03 -5.76
CA LEU A 773 -22.81 16.45 -5.79
C LEU A 773 -23.22 16.06 -7.21
N GLY A 774 -22.85 14.84 -7.61
CA GLY A 774 -23.16 14.26 -8.92
C GLY A 774 -22.18 14.66 -10.02
N GLN A 775 -22.51 14.29 -11.27
CA GLN A 775 -21.68 14.56 -12.44
C GLN A 775 -21.68 16.04 -12.83
N VAL A 776 -20.56 16.51 -13.36
CA VAL A 776 -20.42 17.84 -13.97
C VAL A 776 -21.49 18.02 -15.05
N ARG A 777 -22.25 19.11 -14.98
CA ARG A 777 -23.28 19.41 -15.99
C ARG A 777 -22.69 20.34 -17.05
N SER A 778 -22.83 19.98 -18.32
CA SER A 778 -22.31 20.78 -19.44
C SER A 778 -23.41 21.10 -20.44
N TRP A 779 -23.53 22.37 -20.84
CA TRP A 779 -24.47 22.82 -21.87
C TRP A 779 -23.88 24.00 -22.65
N SER A 780 -24.58 24.45 -23.70
CA SER A 780 -24.22 25.67 -24.43
C SER A 780 -25.26 26.76 -24.15
N VAL A 781 -24.83 28.01 -24.05
CA VAL A 781 -25.72 29.17 -23.91
C VAL A 781 -25.55 30.13 -25.11
N PRO A 782 -26.61 30.81 -25.55
CA PRO A 782 -26.50 31.99 -26.41
C PRO A 782 -25.55 33.03 -25.80
N ARG A 783 -25.03 33.92 -26.64
CA ARG A 783 -24.12 35.00 -26.24
C ARG A 783 -24.83 36.09 -25.42
#